data_AF-A0A5P1ESF3-F1
#
_entry.id   AF-A0A5P1ESF3-F1
#
_cell.length_a   1.000
_cell.length_b   1.000
_cell.length_c   1.000
_cell.angle_alpha   90.00
_cell.angle_beta   90.00
_cell.angle_gamma   90.00
#
_symmetry.space_group_name_H-M   'P 1'
#
loop_
_entity.id
_entity.type
_entity.pdbx_description
1 polymer ?
#
loop_
_entity_poly.entity_id
_entity_poly.type
_entity_poly.pdbx_seq_one_letter_code
_entity_poly.pdbx_strand_id
1 'polypeptide(L)'
;MSSSSFFFIILSLVFLFECSNSQIPLGSKLSAGENQPWVSEDRTFAFGFAPADSSDQLLLAIWYAELPGNATIVWSPNRDSPVTSNAVVKLEQSGNLALYDRGNLIWASNTTGLDVGSAIMSDSGSFILYNGTGSNRNIAWQSFWLPGDTLLPGQNLSASLELTSNRSRFGYYSLKMLQQHMSLSLALTFVTFDSQTNYSYWSSPQISNATGNIVAVLDASGSFSIMYGDSSAGTVYIHKNDTAPNPSILRRIKVDTDGNLRLYQWNTITLQWDVQWSAVSNPCEVAGICGNGICQLNGSGIDASCTSLKPVNSGSCGGNLRMETMPQTDYYFLGRTTIANYSNVTTADECSSYCLSHCGCVAAVYGSMEDDTYCWTLSSVVFGGLQDPSSTFFVKVDGSSGPGSVDGRRNADGHGGRSALLPLLLCVSALVLLLGMLVCYLVRKRRIKEKRGIGRALSLPGAPVYFSYHDLQTATANFSQLLGTGGFGSVYKGTLKDGTSIAVKKLERFLPHGEREFVTEVSTIGSMHHMNLVTLCGFCSERTHRSELTSENPMRVADRRLKGKVEEDELVRALSTAFWCIQEEAWVRPSMGEVVRMLEGSVDINTPPMPQTVVELVEEGADSVYMAMKREYSYTVNSSYVLYSQRSSSLATCSTSSMSPR
;
A
#
# COMPACT_ATOMS: atom_id res chain seq x y z
N MET A 1 74.18 -11.33 -37.00
CA MET A 1 73.30 -10.14 -36.91
C MET A 1 71.89 -10.65 -36.65
N SER A 2 71.61 -11.29 -35.51
CA SER A 2 71.63 -10.77 -34.14
C SER A 2 70.43 -9.86 -33.84
N SER A 3 69.50 -10.45 -33.10
CA SER A 3 69.04 -9.96 -31.80
C SER A 3 68.05 -8.79 -31.70
N SER A 4 67.48 -8.25 -32.78
CA SER A 4 66.58 -7.07 -32.65
C SER A 4 65.07 -7.38 -32.71
N SER A 5 64.65 -8.55 -33.22
CA SER A 5 63.22 -8.82 -33.45
C SER A 5 62.52 -9.64 -32.36
N PHE A 6 63.28 -10.25 -31.44
CA PHE A 6 62.71 -10.99 -30.29
C PHE A 6 62.46 -10.11 -29.05
N PHE A 7 63.01 -8.89 -29.03
CA PHE A 7 62.86 -7.98 -27.87
C PHE A 7 61.53 -7.21 -27.88
N PHE A 8 60.88 -7.08 -29.04
CA PHE A 8 59.60 -6.35 -29.15
C PHE A 8 58.36 -7.21 -28.89
N ILE A 9 58.45 -8.54 -29.01
CA ILE A 9 57.32 -9.45 -28.70
C ILE A 9 57.25 -9.77 -27.20
N ILE A 10 58.38 -9.67 -26.48
CA ILE A 10 58.41 -9.83 -25.02
C ILE A 10 58.00 -8.53 -24.29
N LEU A 11 58.14 -7.36 -24.93
CA LEU A 11 57.70 -6.07 -24.35
C LEU A 11 56.19 -5.80 -24.52
N SER A 12 55.51 -6.48 -25.44
CA SER A 12 54.04 -6.45 -25.60
C SER A 12 53.29 -7.45 -24.72
N LEU A 13 54.00 -8.32 -23.99
CA LEU A 13 53.46 -9.27 -23.01
C LEU A 13 53.61 -8.78 -21.56
N VAL A 14 54.02 -7.53 -21.36
CA VAL A 14 54.08 -6.84 -20.05
C VAL A 14 52.89 -5.90 -19.82
N PHE A 15 51.89 -5.88 -20.72
CA PHE A 15 50.51 -5.75 -20.24
C PHE A 15 50.11 -7.10 -19.63
N LEU A 16 50.79 -7.44 -18.54
CA LEU A 16 50.18 -8.27 -17.52
C LEU A 16 48.84 -7.59 -17.27
N PHE A 17 47.77 -8.32 -17.58
CA PHE A 17 46.55 -8.17 -16.82
C PHE A 17 46.99 -8.10 -15.37
N GLU A 18 47.02 -6.90 -14.80
CA GLU A 18 46.74 -6.79 -13.39
C GLU A 18 45.35 -7.41 -13.27
N CYS A 19 45.31 -8.71 -12.95
CA CYS A 19 44.31 -9.17 -12.01
C CYS A 19 44.56 -8.33 -10.77
N SER A 20 44.02 -7.11 -10.76
CA SER A 20 43.81 -6.38 -9.52
C SER A 20 42.99 -7.36 -8.71
N ASN A 21 43.59 -7.93 -7.67
CA ASN A 21 42.81 -8.46 -6.57
C ASN A 21 41.73 -7.39 -6.32
N SER A 22 40.45 -7.73 -6.50
CA SER A 22 39.29 -6.85 -6.29
C SER A 22 39.18 -6.33 -4.84
N GLN A 23 40.21 -6.60 -4.04
CA GLN A 23 40.35 -6.25 -2.66
C GLN A 23 41.01 -4.88 -2.52
N ILE A 24 40.30 -4.01 -1.82
CA ILE A 24 40.71 -2.67 -1.46
C ILE A 24 41.41 -2.78 -0.08
N PRO A 25 42.74 -2.59 -0.01
CA PRO A 25 43.46 -2.70 1.25
C PRO A 25 43.24 -1.48 2.15
N LEU A 26 43.54 -1.63 3.44
CA LEU A 26 43.57 -0.51 4.39
C LEU A 26 44.51 0.60 3.91
N GLY A 27 44.10 1.85 4.12
CA GLY A 27 44.78 3.06 3.65
C GLY A 27 44.34 3.54 2.27
N SER A 28 43.52 2.76 1.56
CA SER A 28 42.96 3.17 0.26
C SER A 28 42.00 4.36 0.41
N LYS A 29 41.99 5.24 -0.60
CA LYS A 29 41.14 6.44 -0.63
C LYS A 29 40.63 6.72 -2.04
N LEU A 30 39.46 7.34 -2.12
CA LEU A 30 38.96 7.99 -3.34
C LEU A 30 38.72 9.47 -3.05
N SER A 31 39.15 10.33 -3.97
CA SER A 31 38.91 11.77 -3.90
C SER A 31 37.78 12.13 -4.87
N ALA A 32 36.85 12.98 -4.46
CA ALA A 32 35.70 13.34 -5.29
C ALA A 32 36.07 14.11 -6.57
N GLY A 33 37.19 14.83 -6.56
CA GLY A 33 37.77 15.46 -7.76
C GLY A 33 38.49 14.49 -8.71
N GLU A 34 38.71 13.24 -8.30
CA GLU A 34 39.36 12.20 -9.10
C GLU A 34 38.28 11.22 -9.57
N ASN A 35 38.03 11.15 -10.89
CA ASN A 35 36.99 10.28 -11.46
C ASN A 35 37.44 8.82 -11.54
N GLN A 36 37.76 8.21 -10.39
CA GLN A 36 38.28 6.84 -10.27
C GLN A 36 37.48 6.07 -9.22
N PRO A 37 36.42 5.34 -9.62
CA PRO A 37 35.66 4.50 -8.69
C PRO A 37 36.34 3.15 -8.42
N TRP A 38 35.95 2.50 -7.32
CA TRP A 38 36.21 1.08 -7.10
C TRP A 38 35.14 0.25 -7.80
N VAL A 39 35.54 -0.59 -8.74
CA VAL A 39 34.62 -1.32 -9.63
C VAL A 39 34.56 -2.79 -9.24
N SER A 40 33.39 -3.43 -9.39
CA SER A 40 33.22 -4.87 -9.21
C SER A 40 34.00 -5.66 -10.27
N GLU A 41 34.21 -6.95 -10.02
CA GLU A 41 35.05 -7.80 -10.89
C GLU A 41 34.41 -7.99 -12.27
N ASP A 42 33.08 -8.16 -12.28
CA ASP A 42 32.26 -8.25 -13.49
C ASP A 42 31.96 -6.89 -14.15
N ARG A 43 32.40 -5.79 -13.52
CA ARG A 43 32.12 -4.39 -13.92
C ARG A 43 30.64 -4.00 -13.95
N THR A 44 29.76 -4.78 -13.34
CA THR A 44 28.34 -4.41 -13.25
C THR A 44 28.14 -3.19 -12.33
N PHE A 45 28.90 -3.11 -11.23
CA PHE A 45 28.74 -2.06 -10.22
C PHE A 45 30.02 -1.29 -9.94
N ALA A 46 29.88 -0.03 -9.55
CA ALA A 46 30.96 0.83 -9.12
C ALA A 46 30.60 1.55 -7.82
N PHE A 47 31.59 1.76 -6.96
CA PHE A 47 31.52 2.54 -5.73
C PHE A 47 32.45 3.76 -5.83
N GLY A 48 31.93 4.93 -5.50
CA GLY A 48 32.70 6.18 -5.58
C GLY A 48 31.81 7.42 -5.50
N PHE A 49 32.24 8.51 -6.11
CA PHE A 49 31.49 9.76 -6.13
C PHE A 49 30.66 9.90 -7.41
N ALA A 50 29.36 10.13 -7.26
CA ALA A 50 28.44 10.39 -8.37
C ALA A 50 27.78 11.76 -8.21
N PRO A 51 27.42 12.46 -9.31
CA PRO A 51 26.66 13.71 -9.25
C PRO A 51 25.33 13.54 -8.50
N ALA A 52 25.01 14.50 -7.64
CA ALA A 52 23.67 14.66 -7.07
C ALA A 52 22.73 15.39 -8.05
N ASP A 53 21.47 15.62 -7.65
CA ASP A 53 20.48 16.36 -8.46
C ASP A 53 20.88 17.83 -8.74
N SER A 54 21.86 18.38 -8.01
CA SER A 54 22.45 19.70 -8.26
C SER A 54 23.88 19.59 -8.79
N SER A 55 24.25 20.43 -9.77
CA SER A 55 25.48 20.30 -10.56
C SER A 55 26.78 20.33 -9.75
N ASP A 56 26.75 20.91 -8.54
CA ASP A 56 27.95 21.20 -7.75
C ASP A 56 28.07 20.29 -6.51
N GLN A 57 27.14 19.36 -6.32
CA GLN A 57 27.10 18.44 -5.19
C GLN A 57 27.29 17.00 -5.63
N LEU A 58 27.96 16.22 -4.78
CA LEU A 58 28.31 14.82 -5.03
C LEU A 58 27.76 13.93 -3.92
N LEU A 59 27.43 12.70 -4.28
CA LEU A 59 27.06 11.63 -3.36
C LEU A 59 28.14 10.55 -3.40
N LEU A 60 28.51 10.04 -2.22
CA LEU A 60 29.16 8.74 -2.16
C LEU A 60 28.09 7.71 -2.51
N ALA A 61 28.33 6.90 -3.54
CA ALA A 61 27.27 6.09 -4.11
C ALA A 61 27.79 4.75 -4.65
N ILE A 62 26.85 3.82 -4.82
CA ILE A 62 26.97 2.64 -5.67
C ILE A 62 26.03 2.84 -6.86
N TRP A 63 26.50 2.57 -8.07
CA TRP A 63 25.73 2.65 -9.32
C TRP A 63 26.11 1.54 -10.29
N TYR A 64 25.30 1.35 -11.33
CA TYR A 64 25.65 0.46 -12.44
C TYR A 64 26.73 1.09 -13.33
N ALA A 65 27.91 0.46 -13.42
CA ALA A 65 29.11 1.12 -13.95
C ALA A 65 29.10 1.31 -15.47
N GLU A 66 28.61 0.33 -16.23
CA GLU A 66 28.67 0.33 -17.70
C GLU A 66 27.38 0.80 -18.39
N LEU A 67 26.38 1.29 -17.63
CA LEU A 67 25.15 1.81 -18.24
C LEU A 67 25.37 3.20 -18.85
N PRO A 68 24.80 3.47 -20.05
CA PRO A 68 24.90 4.77 -20.69
C PRO A 68 24.06 5.84 -19.98
N GLY A 69 24.49 7.10 -20.10
CA GLY A 69 23.77 8.25 -19.55
C GLY A 69 24.18 8.58 -18.11
N ASN A 70 23.24 9.11 -17.32
CA ASN A 70 23.50 9.46 -15.93
C ASN A 70 23.62 8.20 -15.07
N ALA A 71 24.52 8.24 -14.08
CA ALA A 71 24.73 7.14 -13.16
C ALA A 71 23.42 6.73 -12.47
N THR A 72 23.00 5.48 -12.68
CA THR A 72 21.83 4.92 -11.99
C THR A 72 22.25 4.49 -10.59
N ILE A 73 22.11 5.40 -9.62
CA ILE A 73 22.44 5.16 -8.21
C ILE A 73 21.47 4.13 -7.61
N VAL A 74 22.02 3.15 -6.90
CA VAL A 74 21.27 2.09 -6.18
C VAL A 74 21.48 2.17 -4.66
N TRP A 75 22.54 2.84 -4.22
CA TRP A 75 22.82 3.04 -2.80
C TRP A 75 23.63 4.32 -2.59
N SER A 76 23.37 5.04 -1.50
CA SER A 76 24.20 6.17 -1.05
C SER A 76 23.95 6.42 0.45
N PRO A 77 24.99 6.59 1.28
CA PRO A 77 24.85 6.81 2.71
C PRO A 77 24.62 8.27 3.08
N ASN A 78 24.92 9.21 2.17
CA ASN A 78 24.90 10.65 2.43
C ASN A 78 23.88 11.39 1.55
N ARG A 79 22.77 10.74 1.18
CA ARG A 79 21.68 11.36 0.39
C ARG A 79 21.14 12.64 1.01
N ASP A 80 21.01 12.67 2.33
CA ASP A 80 20.53 13.84 3.09
C ASP A 80 21.66 14.86 3.36
N SER A 81 22.91 14.56 3.01
CA SER A 81 24.07 15.43 3.22
C SER A 81 25.06 15.31 2.05
N PRO A 82 24.71 15.83 0.86
CA PRO A 82 25.61 15.85 -0.28
C PRO A 82 26.91 16.61 0.02
N VAL A 83 28.00 16.21 -0.63
CA VAL A 83 29.35 16.71 -0.36
C VAL A 83 29.93 17.47 -1.55
N THR A 84 31.00 18.23 -1.31
CA THR A 84 31.68 19.01 -2.36
C THR A 84 32.74 18.20 -3.10
N SER A 85 33.32 18.77 -4.17
CA SER A 85 34.43 18.16 -4.92
C SER A 85 35.72 17.95 -4.10
N ASN A 86 35.80 18.51 -2.89
CA ASN A 86 36.91 18.31 -1.95
C ASN A 86 36.71 17.10 -1.03
N ALA A 87 35.62 16.35 -1.20
CA ALA A 87 35.33 15.21 -0.38
C ALA A 87 36.28 14.04 -0.67
N VAL A 88 36.57 13.25 0.36
CA VAL A 88 37.44 12.08 0.28
C VAL A 88 36.82 10.96 1.12
N VAL A 89 36.65 9.78 0.53
CA VAL A 89 36.32 8.56 1.27
C VAL A 89 37.59 7.74 1.48
N LYS A 90 37.80 7.23 2.69
CA LYS A 90 39.00 6.48 3.06
C LYS A 90 38.61 5.21 3.80
N LEU A 91 39.27 4.11 3.46
CA LEU A 91 39.32 2.93 4.32
C LEU A 91 40.52 3.09 5.25
N GLU A 92 40.28 3.51 6.48
CA GLU A 92 41.32 3.86 7.44
C GLU A 92 42.07 2.62 7.98
N GLN A 93 43.29 2.82 8.49
CA GLN A 93 44.05 1.78 9.19
C GLN A 93 43.33 1.19 10.41
N SER A 94 42.33 1.90 10.96
CA SER A 94 41.45 1.44 12.04
C SER A 94 40.43 0.39 11.57
N GLY A 95 40.30 0.17 10.26
CA GLY A 95 39.26 -0.67 9.66
C GLY A 95 37.95 0.07 9.40
N ASN A 96 37.90 1.39 9.63
CA ASN A 96 36.71 2.20 9.43
C ASN A 96 36.66 2.78 8.00
N LEU A 97 35.53 2.68 7.33
CA LEU A 97 35.28 3.37 6.06
C LEU A 97 34.62 4.72 6.38
N ALA A 98 35.33 5.82 6.14
CA ALA A 98 34.90 7.15 6.54
C ALA A 98 34.92 8.13 5.36
N LEU A 99 33.84 8.90 5.24
CA LEU A 99 33.66 9.99 4.28
C LEU A 99 33.91 11.33 4.97
N TYR A 100 34.83 12.10 4.41
CA TYR A 100 35.19 13.43 4.87
C TYR A 100 34.87 14.47 3.79
N ASP A 101 34.41 15.66 4.17
CA ASP A 101 34.34 16.82 3.29
C ASP A 101 34.95 18.05 3.97
N ARG A 102 35.93 18.68 3.31
CA ARG A 102 36.73 19.79 3.84
C ARG A 102 37.30 19.52 5.25
N GLY A 103 37.64 18.26 5.53
CA GLY A 103 38.18 17.81 6.82
C GLY A 103 37.14 17.43 7.88
N ASN A 104 35.85 17.66 7.64
CA ASN A 104 34.78 17.25 8.55
C ASN A 104 34.31 15.84 8.24
N LEU A 105 34.06 15.02 9.27
CA LEU A 105 33.45 13.70 9.10
C LEU A 105 31.97 13.85 8.74
N ILE A 106 31.57 13.30 7.59
CA ILE A 106 30.18 13.33 7.10
C ILE A 106 29.47 12.01 7.40
N TRP A 107 30.15 10.89 7.20
CA TRP A 107 29.60 9.55 7.41
C TRP A 107 30.72 8.54 7.69
N ALA A 108 30.43 7.49 8.46
CA ALA A 108 31.34 6.36 8.66
C ALA A 108 30.59 5.03 8.82
N SER A 109 31.26 3.92 8.48
CA SER A 109 30.73 2.56 8.68
C SER A 109 30.68 2.12 10.14
N ASN A 110 31.37 2.83 11.04
CA ASN A 110 31.49 2.52 12.47
C ASN A 110 32.06 1.12 12.75
N THR A 111 33.08 0.72 11.98
CA THR A 111 33.69 -0.63 12.05
C THR A 111 35.03 -0.65 12.79
N THR A 112 35.38 0.44 13.46
CA THR A 112 36.57 0.54 14.31
C THR A 112 36.56 -0.56 15.37
N GLY A 113 37.65 -1.32 15.45
CA GLY A 113 37.79 -2.42 16.42
C GLY A 113 37.17 -3.76 15.99
N LEU A 114 36.60 -3.84 14.78
CA LEU A 114 36.09 -5.10 14.20
C LEU A 114 37.14 -5.85 13.36
N ASP A 115 38.42 -5.50 13.48
CA ASP A 115 39.56 -6.13 12.78
C ASP A 115 39.34 -6.27 11.26
N VAL A 116 38.81 -5.21 10.64
CA VAL A 116 38.63 -5.15 9.18
C VAL A 116 40.01 -5.07 8.51
N GLY A 117 40.26 -5.97 7.56
CA GLY A 117 41.53 -6.04 6.82
C GLY A 117 41.44 -5.63 5.35
N SER A 118 40.24 -5.70 4.75
CA SER A 118 40.04 -5.39 3.33
C SER A 118 38.58 -5.10 3.01
N ALA A 119 38.34 -4.35 1.94
CA ALA A 119 37.01 -4.14 1.36
C ALA A 119 36.91 -4.69 -0.07
N ILE A 120 35.69 -4.87 -0.58
CA ILE A 120 35.42 -5.22 -1.98
C ILE A 120 34.12 -4.56 -2.45
N MET A 121 34.08 -4.18 -3.73
CA MET A 121 32.82 -3.95 -4.44
C MET A 121 32.36 -5.29 -5.04
N SER A 122 31.32 -5.90 -4.47
CA SER A 122 30.80 -7.19 -4.93
C SER A 122 29.99 -7.03 -6.22
N ASP A 123 30.04 -8.04 -7.09
CA ASP A 123 29.18 -8.19 -8.28
C ASP A 123 27.68 -8.23 -7.95
N SER A 124 27.32 -8.50 -6.69
CA SER A 124 25.94 -8.39 -6.20
C SER A 124 25.43 -6.95 -6.07
N GLY A 125 26.33 -5.96 -6.10
CA GLY A 125 26.02 -4.56 -5.83
C GLY A 125 26.18 -4.16 -4.35
N SER A 126 26.71 -5.05 -3.51
CA SER A 126 27.05 -4.73 -2.11
C SER A 126 28.52 -4.32 -1.96
N PHE A 127 28.78 -3.20 -1.31
CA PHE A 127 30.13 -2.87 -0.80
C PHE A 127 30.34 -3.56 0.54
N ILE A 128 31.39 -4.39 0.66
CA ILE A 128 31.59 -5.30 1.78
C ILE A 128 32.95 -5.04 2.45
N LEU A 129 32.96 -4.97 3.79
CA LEU A 129 34.17 -4.94 4.62
C LEU A 129 34.35 -6.32 5.28
N TYR A 130 35.53 -6.91 5.13
CA TYR A 130 35.87 -8.21 5.71
C TYR A 130 36.79 -8.11 6.91
N ASN A 131 36.47 -8.88 7.95
CA ASN A 131 37.40 -9.24 9.03
C ASN A 131 38.15 -10.52 8.66
N GLY A 132 39.44 -10.58 8.99
CA GLY A 132 40.28 -11.76 8.84
C GLY A 132 40.92 -11.90 7.46
N THR A 133 41.85 -12.86 7.34
CA THR A 133 42.67 -13.06 6.14
C THR A 133 42.34 -14.37 5.43
N GLY A 134 42.35 -14.35 4.08
CA GLY A 134 42.24 -15.57 3.27
C GLY A 134 40.87 -16.24 3.35
N SER A 135 40.84 -17.52 3.71
CA SER A 135 39.64 -18.37 3.72
C SER A 135 38.73 -18.20 4.94
N ASN A 136 39.19 -17.55 6.01
CA ASN A 136 38.40 -17.29 7.23
C ASN A 136 37.80 -15.89 7.26
N ARG A 137 37.33 -15.40 6.11
CA ARG A 137 36.77 -14.05 5.99
C ARG A 137 35.32 -14.02 6.47
N ASN A 138 35.05 -13.15 7.43
CA ASN A 138 33.71 -12.85 7.90
C ASN A 138 33.31 -11.44 7.46
N ILE A 139 32.04 -11.25 7.10
CA ILE A 139 31.51 -9.93 6.75
C ILE A 139 31.39 -9.11 8.03
N ALA A 140 32.23 -8.10 8.18
CA ALA A 140 32.17 -7.16 9.31
C ALA A 140 31.12 -6.07 9.08
N TRP A 141 30.94 -5.66 7.83
CA TRP A 141 29.94 -4.67 7.42
C TRP A 141 29.63 -4.83 5.93
N GLN A 142 28.39 -4.49 5.55
CA GLN A 142 28.03 -4.36 4.14
C GLN A 142 26.95 -3.31 3.90
N SER A 143 26.98 -2.69 2.72
CA SER A 143 26.02 -1.65 2.33
C SER A 143 24.55 -2.12 2.36
N PHE A 144 24.28 -3.39 2.09
CA PHE A 144 22.93 -3.96 2.07
C PHE A 144 22.22 -3.93 3.43
N TRP A 145 22.94 -3.80 4.55
CA TRP A 145 22.35 -3.65 5.88
C TRP A 145 21.82 -2.24 6.15
N LEU A 146 22.11 -1.28 5.26
CA LEU A 146 21.62 0.08 5.30
C LEU A 146 21.02 0.42 3.92
N PRO A 147 19.91 -0.22 3.53
CA PRO A 147 19.35 -0.04 2.21
C PRO A 147 18.87 1.40 1.99
N GLY A 148 18.68 1.74 0.73
CA GLY A 148 18.17 3.04 0.33
C GLY A 148 16.75 3.02 -0.18
N ASP A 149 16.53 3.65 -1.31
CA ASP A 149 15.28 3.56 -2.06
C ASP A 149 15.20 2.28 -2.90
N THR A 150 16.31 1.56 -3.07
CA THR A 150 16.45 0.47 -4.03
C THR A 150 16.78 -0.86 -3.34
N LEU A 151 16.16 -1.93 -3.81
CA LEU A 151 16.43 -3.33 -3.47
C LEU A 151 16.97 -4.06 -4.70
N LEU A 152 18.17 -4.64 -4.59
CA LEU A 152 18.82 -5.39 -5.66
C LEU A 152 18.49 -6.90 -5.61
N PRO A 153 18.68 -7.64 -6.73
CA PRO A 153 18.52 -9.08 -6.74
C PRO A 153 19.43 -9.75 -5.70
N GLY A 154 18.87 -10.66 -4.89
CA GLY A 154 19.60 -11.36 -3.81
C GLY A 154 19.84 -10.54 -2.55
N GLN A 155 19.45 -9.26 -2.51
CA GLN A 155 19.44 -8.47 -1.28
C GLN A 155 18.23 -8.86 -0.42
N ASN A 156 18.46 -9.16 0.85
CA ASN A 156 17.39 -9.47 1.79
C ASN A 156 16.91 -8.19 2.49
N LEU A 157 15.63 -7.89 2.39
CA LEU A 157 14.96 -6.88 3.20
C LEU A 157 14.29 -7.57 4.40
N SER A 158 14.92 -7.54 5.56
CA SER A 158 14.37 -8.10 6.80
C SER A 158 13.36 -7.15 7.47
N ALA A 159 12.60 -7.64 8.43
CA ALA A 159 11.60 -6.85 9.17
C ALA A 159 12.17 -5.61 9.91
N SER A 160 13.49 -5.60 10.20
CA SER A 160 14.18 -4.48 10.84
C SER A 160 14.66 -3.40 9.86
N LEU A 161 14.53 -3.64 8.54
CA LEU A 161 14.99 -2.75 7.49
C LEU A 161 13.80 -2.11 6.78
N GLU A 162 14.04 -0.93 6.22
CA GLU A 162 13.07 -0.22 5.40
C GLU A 162 13.75 0.39 4.17
N LEU A 163 13.04 0.43 3.05
CA LEU A 163 13.47 1.23 1.90
C LEU A 163 12.86 2.62 2.02
N THR A 164 13.64 3.67 1.79
CA THR A 164 13.18 5.06 1.92
C THR A 164 13.40 5.85 0.65
N SER A 165 12.37 6.55 0.19
CA SER A 165 12.48 7.48 -0.93
C SER A 165 13.27 8.74 -0.55
N ASN A 166 13.63 9.55 -1.54
CA ASN A 166 14.10 10.90 -1.28
C ASN A 166 13.05 11.70 -0.50
N ARG A 167 13.51 12.59 0.38
CA ARG A 167 12.66 13.48 1.16
C ARG A 167 12.03 14.55 0.26
N SER A 168 10.71 14.64 0.30
CA SER A 168 9.95 15.75 -0.31
C SER A 168 9.73 16.86 0.72
N ARG A 169 9.07 17.96 0.34
CA ARG A 169 8.66 19.01 1.27
C ARG A 169 7.71 18.52 2.37
N PHE A 170 6.86 17.55 2.03
CA PHE A 170 5.74 17.12 2.89
C PHE A 170 6.05 15.86 3.70
N GLY A 171 7.08 15.12 3.32
CA GLY A 171 7.40 13.83 3.92
C GLY A 171 8.27 12.97 3.01
N TYR A 172 8.36 11.69 3.34
CA TYR A 172 9.02 10.68 2.53
C TYR A 172 8.23 9.37 2.55
N TYR A 173 8.50 8.52 1.58
CA TYR A 173 7.86 7.21 1.47
C TYR A 173 8.78 6.13 2.02
N SER A 174 8.20 5.17 2.73
CA SER A 174 8.92 4.03 3.30
C SER A 174 8.22 2.71 2.96
N LEU A 175 8.98 1.73 2.50
CA LEU A 175 8.57 0.34 2.37
C LEU A 175 9.13 -0.46 3.53
N LYS A 176 8.26 -1.04 4.36
CA LYS A 176 8.67 -1.82 5.53
C LYS A 176 7.67 -2.93 5.85
N MET A 177 8.10 -3.90 6.65
CA MET A 177 7.19 -4.92 7.18
C MET A 177 6.40 -4.34 8.35
N LEU A 178 5.07 -4.44 8.28
CA LEU A 178 4.17 -4.11 9.38
C LEU A 178 3.75 -5.41 10.05
N GLN A 179 4.10 -5.55 11.32
CA GLN A 179 3.72 -6.69 12.14
C GLN A 179 2.54 -6.29 13.03
N GLN A 180 1.43 -7.00 12.88
CA GLN A 180 0.30 -7.01 13.80
C GLN A 180 0.29 -8.33 14.57
N HIS A 181 -0.46 -8.41 15.68
CA HIS A 181 -0.43 -9.52 16.65
C HIS A 181 -0.21 -10.93 16.06
N MET A 182 -0.89 -11.27 14.97
CA MET A 182 -0.83 -12.59 14.31
C MET A 182 -0.56 -12.53 12.81
N SER A 183 -0.31 -11.34 12.25
CA SER A 183 -0.18 -11.12 10.81
C SER A 183 1.01 -10.22 10.49
N LEU A 184 1.62 -10.46 9.34
CA LEU A 184 2.67 -9.61 8.79
C LEU A 184 2.33 -9.27 7.34
N SER A 185 2.53 -8.02 6.96
CA SER A 185 2.47 -7.58 5.57
C SER A 185 3.63 -6.65 5.27
N LEU A 186 4.06 -6.63 4.01
CA LEU A 186 4.94 -5.58 3.50
C LEU A 186 4.07 -4.41 3.08
N ALA A 187 4.35 -3.20 3.57
CA ALA A 187 3.50 -2.05 3.31
C ALA A 187 4.29 -0.83 2.86
N LEU A 188 3.66 -0.03 2.01
CA LEU A 188 4.11 1.30 1.66
C LEU A 188 3.44 2.31 2.59
N THR A 189 4.27 3.14 3.20
CA THR A 189 3.86 4.14 4.17
C THR A 189 4.35 5.52 3.76
N PHE A 190 3.52 6.53 3.96
CA PHE A 190 3.90 7.93 3.85
C PHE A 190 4.15 8.49 5.25
N VAL A 191 5.34 9.05 5.45
CA VAL A 191 5.79 9.59 6.73
C VAL A 191 5.89 11.11 6.61
N THR A 192 5.07 11.81 7.39
CA THR A 192 5.03 13.29 7.41
C THR A 192 5.90 13.86 8.54
N PHE A 193 6.54 15.00 8.28
CA PHE A 193 7.48 15.61 9.24
C PHE A 193 6.80 16.22 10.47
N ASP A 194 5.57 16.74 10.31
CA ASP A 194 4.87 17.49 11.36
C ASP A 194 4.17 16.60 12.41
N SER A 195 4.09 15.29 12.17
CA SER A 195 3.27 14.39 12.97
C SER A 195 3.94 13.08 13.38
N GLN A 196 5.01 12.66 12.69
CA GLN A 196 5.56 11.30 12.74
C GLN A 196 4.50 10.20 12.54
N THR A 197 3.34 10.53 11.97
CA THR A 197 2.30 9.54 11.69
C THR A 197 2.60 8.85 10.37
N ASN A 198 2.59 7.53 10.40
CA ASN A 198 2.78 6.70 9.21
C ASN A 198 1.41 6.39 8.63
N TYR A 199 1.14 6.83 7.41
CA TYR A 199 -0.08 6.44 6.69
C TYR A 199 0.24 5.31 5.72
N SER A 200 -0.36 4.13 5.94
CA SER A 200 -0.21 2.99 5.03
C SER A 200 -1.27 3.10 3.93
N TYR A 201 -0.84 3.20 2.67
CA TYR A 201 -1.74 3.30 1.52
C TYR A 201 -1.69 2.07 0.60
N TRP A 202 -0.76 1.15 0.85
CA TRP A 202 -0.69 -0.12 0.15
C TRP A 202 -0.06 -1.18 1.05
N SER A 203 -0.57 -2.41 0.98
CA SER A 203 -0.01 -3.56 1.69
C SER A 203 -0.05 -4.81 0.83
N SER A 204 0.98 -5.65 0.94
CA SER A 204 0.99 -7.01 0.39
C SER A 204 -0.08 -7.88 1.06
N PRO A 205 -0.41 -9.05 0.47
CA PRO A 205 -1.22 -10.05 1.16
C PRO A 205 -0.68 -10.33 2.57
N GLN A 206 -1.59 -10.40 3.54
CA GLN A 206 -1.23 -10.68 4.92
C GLN A 206 -0.76 -12.12 5.08
N ILE A 207 0.31 -12.30 5.83
CA ILE A 207 0.88 -13.60 6.17
C ILE A 207 0.56 -13.89 7.63
N SER A 208 -0.32 -14.87 7.84
CA SER A 208 -0.68 -15.34 9.20
C SER A 208 0.36 -16.31 9.74
N ASN A 209 0.65 -16.24 11.04
CA ASN A 209 1.53 -17.19 11.74
C ASN A 209 2.96 -17.31 11.15
N ALA A 210 3.50 -16.23 10.58
CA ALA A 210 4.88 -16.22 10.11
C ALA A 210 5.84 -16.38 11.31
N THR A 211 6.58 -17.49 11.35
CA THR A 211 7.63 -17.77 12.34
C THR A 211 9.00 -17.90 11.67
N GLY A 212 10.07 -17.65 12.42
CA GLY A 212 11.44 -17.70 11.91
C GLY A 212 11.91 -16.40 11.26
N ASN A 213 12.94 -16.49 10.42
CA ASN A 213 13.51 -15.34 9.72
C ASN A 213 12.61 -14.93 8.53
N ILE A 214 12.17 -13.68 8.51
CA ILE A 214 11.24 -13.15 7.50
C ILE A 214 11.99 -12.12 6.65
N VAL A 215 12.06 -12.38 5.34
CA VAL A 215 12.78 -11.53 4.39
C VAL A 215 11.95 -11.34 3.13
N ALA A 216 11.92 -10.12 2.61
CA ALA A 216 11.48 -9.84 1.25
C ALA A 216 12.70 -9.85 0.33
N VAL A 217 12.59 -10.51 -0.83
CA VAL A 217 13.70 -10.69 -1.76
C VAL A 217 13.24 -10.57 -3.20
N LEU A 218 14.06 -9.92 -4.02
CA LEU A 218 13.97 -9.98 -5.48
C LEU A 218 14.92 -11.08 -5.98
N ASP A 219 14.39 -12.06 -6.69
CA ASP A 219 15.22 -13.12 -7.25
C ASP A 219 15.74 -12.81 -8.67
N ALA A 220 16.64 -13.65 -9.17
CA ALA A 220 17.22 -13.51 -10.51
C ALA A 220 16.24 -13.81 -11.67
N SER A 221 15.04 -14.34 -11.38
CA SER A 221 13.95 -14.44 -12.36
C SER A 221 13.18 -13.12 -12.47
N GLY A 222 13.29 -12.22 -11.50
CA GLY A 222 12.48 -11.02 -11.39
C GLY A 222 11.20 -11.23 -10.58
N SER A 223 11.09 -12.34 -9.84
CA SER A 223 10.00 -12.53 -8.88
C SER A 223 10.33 -11.81 -7.57
N PHE A 224 9.33 -11.13 -7.02
CA PHE A 224 9.41 -10.46 -5.74
C PHE A 224 8.53 -11.20 -4.72
N SER A 225 9.14 -11.69 -3.66
CA SER A 225 8.45 -12.55 -2.69
C SER A 225 8.90 -12.28 -1.26
N ILE A 226 8.05 -12.68 -0.32
CA ILE A 226 8.37 -12.76 1.11
C ILE A 226 8.60 -14.24 1.45
N MET A 227 9.77 -14.54 2.01
CA MET A 227 10.16 -15.86 2.47
C MET A 227 10.17 -15.88 3.99
N TYR A 228 9.62 -16.92 4.60
CA TYR A 228 9.62 -17.12 6.05
C TYR A 228 9.87 -18.58 6.45
N GLY A 229 10.35 -18.78 7.68
CA GLY A 229 10.72 -20.07 8.26
C GLY A 229 12.17 -20.49 7.99
N ASP A 230 12.65 -21.50 8.73
CA ASP A 230 14.06 -21.93 8.78
C ASP A 230 14.65 -22.44 7.45
N SER A 231 13.82 -22.58 6.41
CA SER A 231 14.21 -23.07 5.08
C SER A 231 13.30 -22.56 3.95
N SER A 232 12.66 -21.39 4.13
CA SER A 232 11.66 -20.87 3.17
C SER A 232 10.49 -21.83 2.90
N ALA A 233 10.05 -22.53 3.96
CA ALA A 233 8.89 -23.43 3.93
C ALA A 233 7.60 -22.73 3.47
N GLY A 234 7.52 -21.40 3.63
CA GLY A 234 6.51 -20.55 3.02
C GLY A 234 7.14 -19.45 2.16
N THR A 235 6.72 -19.36 0.90
CA THR A 235 7.02 -18.24 0.00
C THR A 235 5.72 -17.62 -0.46
N VAL A 236 5.57 -16.31 -0.25
CA VAL A 236 4.42 -15.52 -0.68
C VAL A 236 4.88 -14.56 -1.76
N TYR A 237 4.40 -14.76 -2.99
CA TYR A 237 4.75 -13.89 -4.11
C TYR A 237 3.91 -12.63 -4.09
N ILE A 238 4.60 -11.48 -4.07
CA ILE A 238 4.00 -10.16 -4.33
C ILE A 238 3.91 -9.97 -5.85
N HIS A 239 4.97 -10.36 -6.55
CA HIS A 239 5.03 -10.44 -8.00
C HIS A 239 5.74 -11.73 -8.41
N LYS A 240 5.14 -12.50 -9.31
CA LYS A 240 5.74 -13.73 -9.82
C LYS A 240 6.07 -13.56 -11.29
N ASN A 241 7.31 -13.85 -11.65
CA ASN A 241 7.73 -13.94 -13.03
C ASN A 241 8.05 -15.40 -13.37
N ASP A 242 7.32 -15.98 -14.32
CA ASP A 242 7.47 -17.39 -14.71
C ASP A 242 8.64 -17.62 -15.69
N THR A 243 9.38 -16.57 -16.07
CA THR A 243 10.58 -16.74 -16.92
C THR A 243 11.73 -17.38 -16.17
N ALA A 244 12.53 -18.17 -16.88
CA ALA A 244 13.74 -18.76 -16.30
C ALA A 244 14.69 -17.67 -15.73
N PRO A 245 15.37 -17.91 -14.60
CA PRO A 245 16.35 -16.98 -14.05
C PRO A 245 17.43 -16.66 -15.08
N ASN A 246 17.63 -15.37 -15.33
CA ASN A 246 18.69 -14.90 -16.21
C ASN A 246 19.49 -13.80 -15.50
N PRO A 247 20.67 -14.12 -14.95
CA PRO A 247 21.46 -13.16 -14.18
C PRO A 247 22.03 -12.03 -15.04
N SER A 248 22.09 -12.18 -16.36
CA SER A 248 22.55 -11.11 -17.27
C SER A 248 21.53 -9.97 -17.42
N ILE A 249 20.28 -10.16 -16.99
CA ILE A 249 19.25 -9.13 -17.04
C ILE A 249 19.30 -8.33 -15.74
N LEU A 250 19.69 -7.06 -15.86
CA LEU A 250 19.71 -6.14 -14.72
C LEU A 250 18.28 -5.82 -14.31
N ARG A 251 17.98 -6.04 -13.03
CA ARG A 251 16.70 -5.74 -12.41
C ARG A 251 16.92 -5.05 -11.07
N ARG A 252 15.93 -4.28 -10.64
CA ARG A 252 15.88 -3.67 -9.31
C ARG A 252 14.45 -3.32 -8.94
N ILE A 253 14.18 -3.33 -7.64
CA ILE A 253 12.97 -2.74 -7.09
C ILE A 253 13.32 -1.38 -6.51
N LYS A 254 12.50 -0.38 -6.73
CA LYS A 254 12.71 0.97 -6.19
C LYS A 254 11.43 1.57 -5.66
N VAL A 255 11.51 2.23 -4.49
CA VAL A 255 10.50 3.17 -4.01
C VAL A 255 10.78 4.51 -4.69
N ASP A 256 9.93 4.87 -5.63
CA ASP A 256 10.11 6.11 -6.39
C ASP A 256 9.71 7.35 -5.59
N THR A 257 10.11 8.51 -6.10
CA THR A 257 9.79 9.81 -5.48
C THR A 257 8.29 10.15 -5.50
N ASP A 258 7.50 9.44 -6.32
CA ASP A 258 6.04 9.51 -6.31
C ASP A 258 5.41 8.53 -5.31
N GLY A 259 6.22 7.81 -4.53
CA GLY A 259 5.81 6.86 -3.50
C GLY A 259 5.50 5.46 -4.01
N ASN A 260 5.41 5.24 -5.32
CA ASN A 260 5.10 3.91 -5.82
C ASN A 260 6.31 2.97 -5.73
N LEU A 261 6.05 1.68 -5.52
CA LEU A 261 7.07 0.64 -5.58
C LEU A 261 7.05 0.04 -6.98
N ARG A 262 8.18 0.10 -7.68
CA ARG A 262 8.28 -0.41 -9.06
C ARG A 262 9.42 -1.40 -9.22
N LEU A 263 9.15 -2.45 -10.01
CA LEU A 263 10.15 -3.37 -10.52
C LEU A 263 10.63 -2.87 -11.89
N TYR A 264 11.91 -2.55 -11.98
CA TYR A 264 12.56 -2.10 -13.19
C TYR A 264 13.41 -3.20 -13.81
N GLN A 265 13.39 -3.27 -15.14
CA GLN A 265 14.26 -4.12 -15.93
C GLN A 265 15.01 -3.28 -16.96
N TRP A 266 16.32 -3.48 -17.07
CA TRP A 266 17.12 -2.78 -18.06
C TRP A 266 16.86 -3.34 -19.46
N ASN A 267 16.52 -2.45 -20.39
CA ASN A 267 16.34 -2.81 -21.79
C ASN A 267 17.58 -2.39 -22.58
N THR A 268 18.32 -3.39 -23.06
CA THR A 268 19.56 -3.19 -23.82
C THR A 268 19.35 -2.62 -25.22
N ILE A 269 18.11 -2.65 -25.74
CA ILE A 269 17.76 -2.12 -27.06
C ILE A 269 17.41 -0.64 -26.96
N THR A 270 16.53 -0.27 -26.01
CA THR A 270 16.11 1.14 -25.82
C THR A 270 17.10 1.92 -24.97
N LEU A 271 18.03 1.24 -24.28
CA LEU A 271 18.98 1.80 -23.32
C LEU A 271 18.26 2.58 -22.20
N GLN A 272 17.15 2.01 -21.72
CA GLN A 272 16.30 2.59 -20.69
C GLN A 272 15.82 1.54 -19.70
N TRP A 273 15.40 2.00 -18.52
CA TRP A 273 14.76 1.17 -17.50
C TRP A 273 13.26 1.07 -17.77
N ASP A 274 12.80 -0.12 -18.12
CA ASP A 274 11.38 -0.41 -18.34
C ASP A 274 10.73 -0.88 -17.04
N VAL A 275 9.56 -0.33 -16.72
CA VAL A 275 8.74 -0.76 -15.59
C VAL A 275 8.03 -2.07 -15.95
N GLN A 276 8.34 -3.14 -15.21
CA GLN A 276 7.70 -4.45 -15.39
C GLN A 276 6.49 -4.65 -14.48
N TRP A 277 6.52 -4.02 -13.30
CA TRP A 277 5.45 -4.11 -12.31
C TRP A 277 5.45 -2.87 -11.41
N SER A 278 4.26 -2.51 -10.92
CA SER A 278 4.04 -1.42 -9.95
C SER A 278 3.07 -1.89 -8.87
N ALA A 279 3.33 -1.51 -7.62
CA ALA A 279 2.46 -1.85 -6.49
C ALA A 279 1.09 -1.18 -6.56
N VAL A 280 1.09 0.12 -6.90
CA VAL A 280 -0.13 0.93 -6.99
C VAL A 280 -0.42 1.25 -8.46
N SER A 281 -1.61 0.88 -8.95
CA SER A 281 -2.01 1.11 -10.34
C SER A 281 -2.50 2.53 -10.59
N ASN A 282 -3.21 3.12 -9.61
CA ASN A 282 -3.73 4.48 -9.67
C ASN A 282 -2.82 5.42 -8.87
N PRO A 283 -2.10 6.35 -9.51
CA PRO A 283 -1.19 7.25 -8.79
C PRO A 283 -1.86 8.11 -7.71
N CYS A 284 -3.16 8.39 -7.83
CA CYS A 284 -3.90 9.17 -6.82
C CYS A 284 -4.26 8.38 -5.55
N GLU A 285 -4.06 7.05 -5.54
CA GLU A 285 -4.15 6.23 -4.30
C GLU A 285 -2.87 6.34 -3.46
N VAL A 286 -1.79 6.90 -4.01
CA VAL A 286 -0.56 7.12 -3.25
C VAL A 286 -0.75 8.30 -2.30
N ALA A 287 -0.72 8.02 -1.00
CA ALA A 287 -0.92 9.04 0.03
C ALA A 287 0.18 10.12 -0.04
N GLY A 288 -0.21 11.40 -0.08
CA GLY A 288 0.75 12.50 -0.08
C GLY A 288 1.33 12.87 -1.44
N ILE A 289 0.89 12.23 -2.53
CA ILE A 289 1.35 12.50 -3.90
C ILE A 289 1.25 13.98 -4.29
N CYS A 290 0.20 14.68 -3.84
CA CYS A 290 -0.02 16.10 -4.10
C CYS A 290 0.26 17.01 -2.89
N GLY A 291 0.96 16.53 -1.85
CA GLY A 291 1.10 17.27 -0.60
C GLY A 291 -0.26 17.62 -0.03
N ASN A 292 -0.52 18.89 0.27
CA ASN A 292 -1.83 19.39 0.71
C ASN A 292 -2.83 19.69 -0.43
N GLY A 293 -2.51 19.29 -1.68
CA GLY A 293 -3.35 19.49 -2.86
C GLY A 293 -4.31 18.33 -3.13
N ILE A 294 -5.07 18.43 -4.22
CA ILE A 294 -5.99 17.37 -4.68
C ILE A 294 -5.40 16.69 -5.91
N CYS A 295 -5.39 15.36 -5.92
CA CYS A 295 -4.97 14.54 -7.04
C CYS A 295 -6.14 14.23 -7.97
N GLN A 296 -5.94 14.46 -9.27
CA GLN A 296 -6.90 14.11 -10.32
C GLN A 296 -6.21 13.32 -11.43
N LEU A 297 -6.84 12.23 -11.86
CA LEU A 297 -6.37 11.47 -13.01
C LEU A 297 -6.64 12.23 -14.31
N ASN A 298 -5.63 12.32 -15.17
CA ASN A 298 -5.79 12.82 -16.53
C ASN A 298 -6.68 11.88 -17.36
N GLY A 299 -7.20 12.37 -18.49
CA GLY A 299 -8.08 11.58 -19.37
C GLY A 299 -7.48 10.27 -19.93
N SER A 300 -6.17 10.06 -19.78
CA SER A 300 -5.47 8.79 -20.09
C SER A 300 -5.57 7.74 -18.99
N GLY A 301 -5.92 8.12 -17.76
CA GLY A 301 -5.99 7.26 -16.57
C GLY A 301 -4.63 6.79 -16.02
N ILE A 302 -3.52 7.30 -16.57
CA ILE A 302 -2.15 6.88 -16.23
C ILE A 302 -1.40 7.99 -15.49
N ASP A 303 -1.66 9.26 -15.83
CA ASP A 303 -0.97 10.41 -15.23
C ASP A 303 -1.88 11.09 -14.20
N ALA A 304 -1.28 11.51 -13.08
CA ALA A 304 -1.92 12.35 -12.08
C ALA A 304 -1.58 13.82 -12.29
N SER A 305 -2.55 14.69 -12.00
CA SER A 305 -2.40 16.14 -11.93
C SER A 305 -2.74 16.61 -10.51
N CYS A 306 -1.96 17.56 -9.99
CA CYS A 306 -2.14 18.10 -8.66
C CYS A 306 -2.70 19.52 -8.70
N THR A 307 -3.83 19.74 -8.05
CA THR A 307 -4.38 21.08 -7.82
C THR A 307 -3.96 21.55 -6.44
N SER A 308 -3.14 22.60 -6.38
CA SER A 308 -2.66 23.15 -5.11
C SER A 308 -3.76 23.88 -4.35
N LEU A 309 -3.92 23.56 -3.07
CA LEU A 309 -4.82 24.28 -2.16
C LEU A 309 -4.07 25.40 -1.43
N LYS A 310 -4.75 26.53 -1.20
CA LYS A 310 -4.26 27.66 -0.37
C LYS A 310 -5.18 27.85 0.84
N PRO A 311 -5.18 26.91 1.80
CA PRO A 311 -6.01 27.00 3.00
C PRO A 311 -5.56 28.19 3.87
N VAL A 312 -6.51 28.78 4.60
CA VAL A 312 -6.16 29.72 5.68
C VAL A 312 -5.59 28.99 6.89
N ASN A 313 -4.81 29.70 7.71
CA ASN A 313 -4.31 29.15 8.97
C ASN A 313 -5.46 28.90 9.96
N SER A 314 -5.31 27.86 10.79
CA SER A 314 -6.24 27.58 11.89
C SER A 314 -6.32 28.76 12.86
N GLY A 315 -7.52 29.14 13.28
CA GLY A 315 -7.77 30.32 14.12
C GLY A 315 -8.09 31.60 13.35
N SER A 316 -8.03 31.57 12.00
CA SER A 316 -8.41 32.73 11.19
C SER A 316 -9.93 32.93 11.17
N CYS A 317 -10.38 34.03 11.77
CA CYS A 317 -11.80 34.42 11.88
C CYS A 317 -12.09 35.85 11.39
N GLY A 318 -11.10 36.50 10.76
CA GLY A 318 -11.23 37.84 10.20
C GLY A 318 -10.93 37.86 8.71
N GLY A 319 -11.59 38.75 7.97
CA GLY A 319 -11.44 38.88 6.50
C GLY A 319 -12.65 38.34 5.71
N ASN A 320 -12.59 38.45 4.39
CA ASN A 320 -13.62 37.95 3.48
C ASN A 320 -13.43 36.45 3.24
N LEU A 321 -13.66 35.63 4.26
CA LEU A 321 -13.46 34.17 4.20
C LEU A 321 -14.62 33.51 3.45
N ARG A 322 -14.30 32.54 2.59
CA ARG A 322 -15.30 31.72 1.90
C ARG A 322 -14.87 30.25 1.89
N MET A 323 -15.85 29.37 1.75
CA MET A 323 -15.58 27.96 1.45
C MET A 323 -15.43 27.80 -0.06
N GLU A 324 -14.34 27.19 -0.49
CA GLU A 324 -14.19 26.68 -1.84
C GLU A 324 -14.65 25.22 -1.86
N THR A 325 -15.53 24.89 -2.80
CA THR A 325 -16.17 23.57 -2.89
C THR A 325 -15.47 22.74 -3.95
N MET A 326 -15.06 21.54 -3.56
CA MET A 326 -14.48 20.53 -4.43
C MET A 326 -15.40 19.31 -4.46
N PRO A 327 -16.30 19.22 -5.47
CA PRO A 327 -17.19 18.09 -5.59
C PRO A 327 -16.42 16.82 -5.94
N GLN A 328 -16.99 15.67 -5.60
CA GLN A 328 -16.43 14.35 -5.90
C GLN A 328 -14.98 14.20 -5.41
N THR A 329 -14.71 14.68 -4.20
CA THR A 329 -13.37 14.70 -3.62
C THR A 329 -13.47 14.27 -2.17
N ASP A 330 -12.68 13.26 -1.82
CA ASP A 330 -12.37 12.89 -0.44
C ASP A 330 -10.96 13.39 -0.09
N TYR A 331 -10.63 13.43 1.19
CA TYR A 331 -9.38 14.00 1.68
C TYR A 331 -8.79 13.15 2.80
N TYR A 332 -7.51 12.80 2.72
CA TYR A 332 -6.85 12.10 3.81
C TYR A 332 -6.61 13.05 5.00
N PHE A 333 -7.24 12.76 6.13
CA PHE A 333 -7.05 13.51 7.36
C PHE A 333 -6.69 12.60 8.54
N LEU A 334 -6.03 13.18 9.54
CA LEU A 334 -5.66 12.46 10.75
C LEU A 334 -6.76 12.66 11.78
N GLY A 335 -7.08 11.64 12.59
CA GLY A 335 -8.07 11.77 13.67
C GLY A 335 -7.79 12.94 14.62
N ARG A 336 -6.52 13.26 14.89
CA ARG A 336 -6.11 14.43 15.71
C ARG A 336 -6.43 15.79 15.08
N THR A 337 -6.63 15.84 13.77
CA THR A 337 -7.00 17.06 13.04
C THR A 337 -8.51 17.26 13.00
N THR A 338 -9.28 16.21 13.30
CA THR A 338 -10.73 16.28 13.43
C THR A 338 -11.11 17.16 14.62
N ILE A 339 -11.93 18.17 14.36
CA ILE A 339 -12.57 19.00 15.37
C ILE A 339 -13.86 18.33 15.83
N ALA A 340 -14.69 17.89 14.88
CA ALA A 340 -15.96 17.22 15.14
C ALA A 340 -16.40 16.37 13.93
N ASN A 341 -17.16 15.31 14.23
CA ASN A 341 -17.93 14.51 13.29
C ASN A 341 -19.42 14.72 13.57
N TYR A 342 -20.16 15.26 12.60
CA TYR A 342 -21.59 15.47 12.70
C TYR A 342 -22.33 14.45 11.84
N SER A 343 -23.06 13.54 12.48
CA SER A 343 -23.93 12.56 11.82
C SER A 343 -25.34 13.10 11.54
N ASN A 344 -25.73 14.20 12.19
CA ASN A 344 -27.04 14.84 12.03
C ASN A 344 -27.11 15.86 10.88
N VAL A 345 -25.98 16.12 10.21
CA VAL A 345 -25.88 17.07 9.09
C VAL A 345 -26.26 16.36 7.80
N THR A 346 -27.40 16.74 7.23
CA THR A 346 -28.01 16.05 6.08
C THR A 346 -27.70 16.69 4.73
N THR A 347 -27.03 17.83 4.72
CA THR A 347 -26.67 18.55 3.48
C THR A 347 -25.22 19.04 3.50
N ALA A 348 -24.60 19.04 2.32
CA ALA A 348 -23.23 19.49 2.14
C ALA A 348 -23.05 20.99 2.48
N ASP A 349 -24.03 21.82 2.16
CA ASP A 349 -24.02 23.26 2.43
C ASP A 349 -24.03 23.55 3.94
N GLU A 350 -24.81 22.79 4.71
CA GLU A 350 -24.83 22.88 6.16
C GLU A 350 -23.46 22.50 6.76
N CYS A 351 -22.85 21.40 6.29
CA CYS A 351 -21.50 21.00 6.70
C CYS A 351 -20.46 22.09 6.43
N SER A 352 -20.52 22.69 5.25
CA SER A 352 -19.63 23.80 4.87
C SER A 352 -19.81 25.03 5.78
N SER A 353 -21.06 25.32 6.17
CA SER A 353 -21.41 26.46 7.01
C SER A 353 -20.92 26.30 8.44
N TYR A 354 -20.99 25.07 9.00
CA TYR A 354 -20.41 24.76 10.31
C TYR A 354 -18.91 25.08 10.34
N CYS A 355 -18.15 24.62 9.34
CA CYS A 355 -16.73 24.92 9.25
C CYS A 355 -16.48 26.43 9.07
N LEU A 356 -17.26 27.10 8.22
CA LEU A 356 -17.11 28.53 7.99
C LEU A 356 -17.28 29.35 9.28
N SER A 357 -18.26 28.97 10.12
CA SER A 357 -18.55 29.63 11.40
C SER A 357 -17.49 29.38 12.50
N HIS A 358 -16.71 28.30 12.40
CA HIS A 358 -15.76 27.90 13.43
C HIS A 358 -14.34 28.38 13.11
N CYS A 359 -13.75 29.23 13.94
CA CYS A 359 -12.42 29.84 13.70
C CYS A 359 -11.30 28.81 13.56
N GLY A 360 -11.36 27.72 14.35
CA GLY A 360 -10.37 26.65 14.29
C GLY A 360 -10.47 25.78 13.04
N CYS A 361 -11.60 25.81 12.33
CA CYS A 361 -11.84 24.95 11.17
C CYS A 361 -11.19 25.53 9.90
N VAL A 362 -10.41 24.69 9.22
CA VAL A 362 -9.71 24.99 7.97
C VAL A 362 -10.37 24.28 6.79
N ALA A 363 -10.96 23.10 7.00
CA ALA A 363 -11.62 22.34 5.95
C ALA A 363 -12.75 21.46 6.50
N ALA A 364 -13.63 20.98 5.63
CA ALA A 364 -14.65 20.00 5.97
C ALA A 364 -14.81 18.95 4.86
N VAL A 365 -15.17 17.74 5.23
CA VAL A 365 -15.50 16.64 4.31
C VAL A 365 -16.94 16.23 4.58
N TYR A 366 -17.77 16.25 3.55
CA TYR A 366 -19.14 15.76 3.59
C TYR A 366 -19.29 14.58 2.65
N GLY A 367 -19.87 13.48 3.11
CA GLY A 367 -20.12 12.33 2.26
C GLY A 367 -21.31 11.51 2.73
N SER A 368 -21.68 10.53 1.92
CA SER A 368 -22.74 9.57 2.23
C SER A 368 -22.19 8.14 2.18
N MET A 369 -22.34 7.40 3.27
CA MET A 369 -22.03 5.98 3.38
C MET A 369 -23.30 5.23 3.77
N GLU A 370 -23.78 4.32 2.91
CA GLU A 370 -24.89 3.40 3.23
C GLU A 370 -26.15 4.05 3.82
N ASP A 371 -26.58 5.17 3.22
CA ASP A 371 -27.73 6.01 3.61
C ASP A 371 -27.51 6.93 4.85
N ASP A 372 -26.36 6.85 5.52
CA ASP A 372 -25.95 7.81 6.55
C ASP A 372 -25.02 8.89 6.00
N THR A 373 -25.27 10.14 6.39
CA THR A 373 -24.45 11.29 6.03
C THR A 373 -23.44 11.58 7.12
N TYR A 374 -22.20 11.83 6.74
CA TYR A 374 -21.16 12.25 7.67
C TYR A 374 -20.63 13.63 7.29
N CYS A 375 -20.29 14.43 8.29
CA CYS A 375 -19.68 15.72 8.14
C CYS A 375 -18.50 15.86 9.10
N TRP A 376 -17.27 15.76 8.58
CA TRP A 376 -16.05 15.97 9.34
C TRP A 376 -15.59 17.41 9.19
N THR A 377 -15.29 18.06 10.31
CA THR A 377 -14.66 19.38 10.33
C THR A 377 -13.21 19.26 10.80
N LEU A 378 -12.29 19.91 10.09
CA LEU A 378 -10.85 19.69 10.21
C LEU A 378 -10.14 20.98 10.59
N SER A 379 -9.19 20.88 11.53
CA SER A 379 -8.35 21.99 11.99
C SER A 379 -7.13 22.26 11.10
N SER A 380 -6.79 21.32 10.22
CA SER A 380 -5.69 21.47 9.26
C SER A 380 -5.86 20.48 8.11
N VAL A 381 -5.30 20.82 6.95
CA VAL A 381 -5.19 19.91 5.80
C VAL A 381 -3.75 19.44 5.70
N VAL A 382 -3.51 18.13 5.85
CA VAL A 382 -2.15 17.60 5.99
C VAL A 382 -1.64 17.02 4.68
N PHE A 383 -2.35 16.04 4.11
CA PHE A 383 -1.94 15.43 2.85
C PHE A 383 -3.14 14.94 2.02
N GLY A 384 -2.92 14.82 0.71
CA GLY A 384 -3.86 15.29 -0.32
C GLY A 384 -5.22 14.63 -0.46
N GLY A 385 -6.02 15.25 -1.32
CA GLY A 385 -7.33 14.77 -1.73
C GLY A 385 -7.28 13.75 -2.85
N LEU A 386 -8.23 12.82 -2.82
CA LEU A 386 -8.51 11.80 -3.82
C LEU A 386 -9.86 12.11 -4.47
N GLN A 387 -10.01 11.78 -5.75
CA GLN A 387 -11.31 11.84 -6.40
C GLN A 387 -12.22 10.72 -5.86
N ASP A 388 -13.30 11.11 -5.18
CA ASP A 388 -14.30 10.19 -4.63
C ASP A 388 -15.71 10.67 -5.00
N PRO A 389 -16.47 9.93 -5.84
CA PRO A 389 -17.79 10.36 -6.28
C PRO A 389 -18.83 10.56 -5.16
N SER A 390 -18.63 9.93 -3.99
CA SER A 390 -19.54 9.97 -2.84
C SER A 390 -19.29 11.12 -1.87
N SER A 391 -18.19 11.86 -2.03
CA SER A 391 -17.74 12.86 -1.07
C SER A 391 -17.55 14.23 -1.70
N THR A 392 -17.70 15.26 -0.88
CA THR A 392 -17.45 16.66 -1.23
C THR A 392 -16.54 17.26 -0.18
N PHE A 393 -15.41 17.77 -0.65
CA PHE A 393 -14.43 18.45 0.19
C PHE A 393 -14.63 19.96 0.12
N PHE A 394 -14.51 20.62 1.26
CA PHE A 394 -14.60 22.06 1.39
C PHE A 394 -13.35 22.59 2.08
N VAL A 395 -12.74 23.63 1.52
CA VAL A 395 -11.59 24.30 2.15
C VAL A 395 -11.86 25.78 2.34
N LYS A 396 -11.49 26.28 3.51
CA LYS A 396 -11.63 27.70 3.86
C LYS A 396 -10.48 28.49 3.23
N VAL A 397 -10.84 29.46 2.40
CA VAL A 397 -9.89 30.31 1.65
C VAL A 397 -10.21 31.80 1.84
N ASP A 398 -9.21 32.64 1.61
CA ASP A 398 -9.39 34.09 1.59
C ASP A 398 -10.01 34.53 0.26
N GLY A 399 -11.21 35.12 0.31
CA GLY A 399 -11.96 35.64 -0.83
C GLY A 399 -11.31 36.84 -1.52
N SER A 400 -10.25 37.42 -0.95
CA SER A 400 -9.39 38.43 -1.59
C SER A 400 -8.60 37.89 -2.77
N SER A 401 -8.42 36.57 -2.84
CA SER A 401 -7.53 35.88 -3.79
C SER A 401 -8.26 35.38 -5.04
N GLY A 402 -9.07 36.24 -5.67
CA GLY A 402 -9.59 35.99 -7.02
C GLY A 402 -8.53 36.29 -8.11
N PRO A 403 -8.67 35.71 -9.32
CA PRO A 403 -7.72 35.92 -10.41
C PRO A 403 -7.71 37.39 -10.79
N GLY A 404 -6.52 37.99 -10.87
CA GLY A 404 -6.35 39.40 -11.21
C GLY A 404 -7.13 39.78 -12.48
N SER A 405 -8.04 40.73 -12.32
CA SER A 405 -8.71 41.42 -13.43
C SER A 405 -7.64 42.11 -14.28
N VAL A 406 -7.35 41.54 -15.45
CA VAL A 406 -6.60 42.25 -16.50
C VAL A 406 -7.53 43.33 -17.04
N ASP A 407 -7.30 44.55 -16.58
CA ASP A 407 -8.00 45.75 -16.99
C ASP A 407 -7.57 46.13 -18.42
N GLY A 408 -8.32 45.62 -19.41
CA GLY A 408 -8.08 45.86 -20.83
C GLY A 408 -8.90 47.02 -21.36
N ARG A 409 -8.49 48.27 -21.08
CA ARG A 409 -8.93 49.45 -21.86
C ARG A 409 -8.51 49.28 -23.33
N ARG A 410 -9.45 49.23 -24.28
CA ARG A 410 -9.21 49.65 -25.67
C ARG A 410 -10.43 50.35 -26.27
N ASN A 411 -10.11 51.43 -26.99
CA ASN A 411 -10.97 52.47 -27.53
C ASN A 411 -11.99 51.98 -28.54
N ALA A 412 -13.08 52.74 -28.61
CA ALA A 412 -13.97 52.79 -29.75
C ALA A 412 -13.22 53.25 -31.01
N ASP A 413 -13.52 52.59 -32.13
CA ASP A 413 -13.62 53.25 -33.43
C ASP A 413 -14.62 52.47 -34.29
N GLY A 414 -15.58 53.21 -34.87
CA GLY A 414 -16.58 52.66 -35.76
C GLY A 414 -16.03 52.43 -37.17
N HIS A 415 -16.73 51.62 -37.96
CA HIS A 415 -17.27 51.96 -39.28
C HIS A 415 -18.07 50.76 -39.82
N GLY A 416 -19.23 51.06 -40.42
CA GLY A 416 -20.20 50.06 -40.86
C GLY A 416 -19.87 49.35 -42.16
N GLY A 417 -20.69 48.35 -42.49
CA GLY A 417 -20.70 47.70 -43.80
C GLY A 417 -21.50 46.40 -43.78
N ARG A 418 -22.54 46.35 -44.60
CA ARG A 418 -23.63 45.34 -44.57
C ARG A 418 -23.24 43.98 -45.17
N SER A 419 -23.69 42.94 -44.47
CA SER A 419 -24.37 41.73 -44.96
C SER A 419 -23.83 40.99 -46.21
N ALA A 420 -23.13 39.88 -45.96
CA ALA A 420 -23.12 38.68 -46.81
C ALA A 420 -22.68 37.43 -46.02
N LEU A 421 -23.53 36.92 -45.12
CA LEU A 421 -23.20 35.75 -44.26
C LEU A 421 -24.18 34.56 -44.34
N LEU A 422 -25.20 34.61 -45.19
CA LEU A 422 -26.18 33.52 -45.29
C LEU A 422 -25.69 32.23 -46.01
N PRO A 423 -24.79 32.25 -47.02
CA PRO A 423 -24.39 31.00 -47.70
C PRO A 423 -23.45 30.13 -46.83
N LEU A 424 -22.63 30.76 -45.99
CA LEU A 424 -21.61 30.08 -45.21
C LEU A 424 -22.21 29.22 -44.08
N LEU A 425 -23.27 29.72 -43.44
CA LEU A 425 -23.97 29.03 -42.35
C LEU A 425 -24.68 27.76 -42.82
N LEU A 426 -25.22 27.76 -44.04
CA LEU A 426 -25.86 26.58 -44.63
C LEU A 426 -24.84 25.49 -44.97
N CYS A 427 -23.68 25.86 -45.54
CA CYS A 427 -22.61 24.90 -45.82
C CYS A 427 -22.04 24.24 -44.55
N VAL A 428 -21.85 25.01 -43.48
CA VAL A 428 -21.33 24.49 -42.21
C VAL A 428 -22.33 23.54 -41.55
N SER A 429 -23.63 23.87 -41.57
CA SER A 429 -24.66 22.98 -41.03
C SER A 429 -24.74 21.63 -41.77
N ALA A 430 -24.60 21.62 -43.10
CA ALA A 430 -24.59 20.40 -43.90
C ALA A 430 -23.37 19.52 -43.59
N LEU A 431 -22.20 20.13 -43.38
CA LEU A 431 -20.96 19.44 -43.02
C LEU A 431 -21.06 18.78 -41.63
N VAL A 432 -21.64 19.48 -40.65
CA VAL A 432 -21.86 18.95 -39.30
C VAL A 432 -22.83 17.77 -39.31
N LEU A 433 -23.90 17.84 -40.11
CA LEU A 433 -24.84 16.72 -40.26
C LEU A 433 -24.22 15.51 -40.95
N LEU A 434 -23.39 15.71 -41.98
CA LEU A 434 -22.66 14.64 -42.66
C LEU A 434 -21.64 13.97 -41.73
N LEU A 435 -20.91 14.76 -40.93
CA LEU A 435 -19.97 14.24 -39.93
C LEU A 435 -20.71 13.48 -38.82
N GLY A 436 -21.84 13.99 -38.33
CA GLY A 436 -22.68 13.31 -37.34
C GLY A 436 -23.21 11.97 -37.86
N MET A 437 -23.68 11.92 -39.11
CA MET A 437 -24.14 10.70 -39.77
C MET A 437 -22.99 9.70 -39.97
N LEU A 438 -21.79 10.16 -40.33
CA LEU A 438 -20.60 9.32 -40.44
C LEU A 438 -20.21 8.74 -39.09
N VAL A 439 -20.19 9.55 -38.03
CA VAL A 439 -19.89 9.08 -36.67
C VAL A 439 -20.95 8.07 -36.20
N CYS A 440 -22.24 8.35 -36.40
CA CYS A 440 -23.31 7.38 -36.10
C CYS A 440 -23.17 6.08 -36.91
N TYR A 441 -22.78 6.17 -38.18
CA TYR A 441 -22.53 5.00 -39.03
C TYR A 441 -21.31 4.20 -38.52
N LEU A 442 -20.22 4.85 -38.17
CA LEU A 442 -19.02 4.20 -37.62
C LEU A 442 -19.30 3.56 -36.24
N VAL A 443 -20.10 4.21 -35.39
CA VAL A 443 -20.56 3.68 -34.10
C VAL A 443 -21.51 2.50 -34.31
N ARG A 444 -22.47 2.58 -35.24
CA ARG A 444 -23.34 1.44 -35.60
C ARG A 444 -22.52 0.28 -36.18
N LYS A 445 -21.54 0.55 -37.04
CA LYS A 445 -20.63 -0.46 -37.60
C LYS A 445 -19.79 -1.12 -36.50
N ARG A 446 -19.30 -0.36 -35.51
CA ARG A 446 -18.63 -0.89 -34.31
C ARG A 446 -19.58 -1.75 -33.46
N ARG A 447 -20.79 -1.27 -33.16
CA ARG A 447 -21.83 -2.02 -32.41
C ARG A 447 -22.28 -3.31 -33.12
N ILE A 448 -22.33 -3.32 -34.45
CA ILE A 448 -22.65 -4.52 -35.25
C ILE A 448 -21.45 -5.50 -35.28
N LYS A 449 -20.21 -5.00 -35.25
CA LYS A 449 -19.01 -5.84 -35.09
C LYS A 449 -18.92 -6.45 -33.69
N GLU A 450 -19.29 -5.72 -32.64
CA GLU A 450 -19.40 -6.24 -31.26
C GLU A 450 -20.47 -7.33 -31.14
N LYS A 451 -21.65 -7.14 -31.73
CA LYS A 451 -22.71 -8.18 -31.74
C LYS A 451 -22.39 -9.41 -32.59
N ARG A 452 -21.39 -9.37 -33.47
CA ARG A 452 -20.85 -10.54 -34.20
C ARG A 452 -19.56 -11.10 -33.59
N GLY A 453 -18.94 -10.41 -32.63
CA GLY A 453 -17.68 -10.80 -31.98
C GLY A 453 -17.83 -11.45 -30.60
N ILE A 454 -18.97 -11.29 -29.92
CA ILE A 454 -19.21 -11.87 -28.59
C ILE A 454 -19.67 -13.36 -28.67
N GLY A 455 -19.99 -13.86 -29.88
CA GLY A 455 -20.45 -15.23 -30.08
C GLY A 455 -19.36 -16.29 -30.33
N ARG A 456 -18.06 -15.94 -30.36
CA ARG A 456 -16.99 -16.91 -30.70
C ARG A 456 -15.63 -16.73 -30.01
N ALA A 457 -15.57 -15.98 -28.91
CA ALA A 457 -14.35 -15.85 -28.10
C ALA A 457 -14.59 -16.37 -26.67
N LEU A 458 -15.02 -17.62 -26.54
CA LEU A 458 -14.98 -18.42 -25.31
C LEU A 458 -15.06 -19.89 -25.71
N SER A 459 -13.96 -20.38 -26.26
CA SER A 459 -13.65 -21.81 -26.35
C SER A 459 -12.16 -21.95 -26.07
N LEU A 460 -11.77 -21.60 -24.83
CA LEU A 460 -10.61 -22.23 -24.20
C LEU A 460 -11.15 -23.22 -23.17
N PRO A 461 -10.69 -24.49 -23.16
CA PRO A 461 -11.00 -25.42 -22.10
C PRO A 461 -10.42 -24.91 -20.77
N GLY A 462 -11.26 -24.72 -19.75
CA GLY A 462 -10.80 -24.49 -18.36
C GLY A 462 -11.19 -23.16 -17.69
N ALA A 463 -11.76 -22.19 -18.40
CA ALA A 463 -12.23 -20.94 -17.78
C ALA A 463 -13.67 -21.08 -17.21
N PRO A 464 -13.98 -20.52 -16.02
CA PRO A 464 -15.31 -20.60 -15.42
C PRO A 464 -16.36 -19.85 -16.26
N VAL A 465 -17.53 -20.47 -16.46
CA VAL A 465 -18.61 -19.96 -17.31
C VAL A 465 -19.52 -19.00 -16.53
N TYR A 466 -19.93 -17.89 -17.15
CA TYR A 466 -20.93 -17.01 -16.56
C TYR A 466 -22.33 -17.62 -16.68
N PHE A 467 -23.07 -17.70 -15.57
CA PHE A 467 -24.46 -18.14 -15.51
C PHE A 467 -25.37 -16.97 -15.09
N SER A 468 -26.51 -16.83 -15.77
CA SER A 468 -27.56 -15.92 -15.28
C SER A 468 -28.23 -16.48 -14.03
N TYR A 469 -28.86 -15.62 -13.22
CA TYR A 469 -29.59 -16.07 -12.03
C TYR A 469 -30.71 -17.05 -12.41
N HIS A 470 -31.37 -16.79 -13.55
CA HIS A 470 -32.40 -17.65 -14.10
C HIS A 470 -31.85 -19.04 -14.50
N ASP A 471 -30.63 -19.12 -15.06
CA ASP A 471 -30.00 -20.41 -15.39
C ASP A 471 -29.74 -21.24 -14.13
N LEU A 472 -29.26 -20.61 -13.05
CA LEU A 472 -29.04 -21.28 -11.77
C LEU A 472 -30.35 -21.67 -11.07
N GLN A 473 -31.39 -20.83 -11.15
CA GLN A 473 -32.73 -21.18 -10.68
C GLN A 473 -33.28 -22.40 -11.42
N THR A 474 -33.13 -22.44 -12.74
CA THR A 474 -33.58 -23.58 -13.55
C THR A 474 -32.80 -24.84 -13.20
N ALA A 475 -31.47 -24.73 -13.10
CA ALA A 475 -30.58 -25.86 -12.80
C ALA A 475 -30.81 -26.44 -11.39
N THR A 476 -31.21 -25.63 -10.42
CA THR A 476 -31.44 -26.04 -9.01
C THR A 476 -32.90 -26.29 -8.67
N ALA A 477 -33.81 -26.28 -9.67
CA ALA A 477 -35.25 -26.34 -9.46
C ALA A 477 -35.71 -25.31 -8.39
N ASN A 478 -35.35 -24.05 -8.62
CA ASN A 478 -35.60 -22.89 -7.77
C ASN A 478 -34.98 -23.02 -6.36
N PHE A 479 -33.74 -23.51 -6.28
CA PHE A 479 -33.00 -23.76 -5.04
C PHE A 479 -33.72 -24.69 -4.05
N SER A 480 -34.40 -25.72 -4.57
CA SER A 480 -35.27 -26.59 -3.77
C SER A 480 -34.51 -27.58 -2.89
N GLN A 481 -33.38 -28.12 -3.36
CA GLN A 481 -32.62 -29.15 -2.65
C GLN A 481 -31.35 -28.58 -2.02
N LEU A 482 -31.41 -28.32 -0.71
CA LEU A 482 -30.27 -27.87 0.10
C LEU A 482 -29.29 -29.03 0.39
N LEU A 483 -28.01 -28.81 0.11
CA LEU A 483 -26.91 -29.72 0.40
C LEU A 483 -26.18 -29.38 1.70
N GLY A 484 -26.13 -28.09 2.09
CA GLY A 484 -25.51 -27.65 3.33
C GLY A 484 -25.51 -26.13 3.51
N THR A 485 -25.28 -25.65 4.72
CA THR A 485 -25.28 -24.22 5.08
C THR A 485 -24.02 -23.89 5.89
N GLY A 486 -23.39 -22.75 5.62
CA GLY A 486 -22.23 -22.25 6.37
C GLY A 486 -22.29 -20.73 6.61
N GLY A 487 -21.27 -20.16 7.26
CA GLY A 487 -21.23 -18.73 7.63
C GLY A 487 -21.35 -17.74 6.47
N PHE A 488 -21.07 -18.19 5.24
CA PHE A 488 -21.07 -17.37 4.02
C PHE A 488 -22.28 -17.63 3.11
N GLY A 489 -23.16 -18.58 3.43
CA GLY A 489 -24.34 -18.87 2.61
C GLY A 489 -24.76 -20.35 2.54
N SER A 490 -25.70 -20.64 1.64
CA SER A 490 -26.38 -21.92 1.48
C SER A 490 -25.99 -22.61 0.17
N VAL A 491 -25.72 -23.91 0.19
CA VAL A 491 -25.31 -24.71 -0.98
C VAL A 491 -26.47 -25.60 -1.43
N TYR A 492 -26.82 -25.55 -2.71
CA TYR A 492 -27.94 -26.29 -3.31
C TYR A 492 -27.46 -27.26 -4.39
N LYS A 493 -28.18 -28.38 -4.55
CA LYS A 493 -27.93 -29.31 -5.65
C LYS A 493 -28.56 -28.79 -6.93
N GLY A 494 -27.86 -28.92 -8.05
CA GLY A 494 -28.42 -28.64 -9.37
C GLY A 494 -27.88 -29.56 -10.46
N THR A 495 -28.51 -29.50 -11.63
CA THR A 495 -28.11 -30.21 -12.84
C THR A 495 -28.17 -29.25 -14.02
N LEU A 496 -27.07 -29.13 -14.76
CA LEU A 496 -26.99 -28.30 -15.97
C LEU A 496 -27.73 -28.95 -17.15
N LYS A 497 -27.99 -28.17 -18.21
CA LYS A 497 -28.73 -28.62 -19.41
C LYS A 497 -28.03 -29.77 -20.16
N ASP A 498 -26.73 -29.93 -19.97
CA ASP A 498 -25.91 -31.02 -20.54
C ASP A 498 -25.88 -32.29 -19.67
N GLY A 499 -26.57 -32.30 -18.53
CA GLY A 499 -26.63 -33.42 -17.59
C GLY A 499 -25.57 -33.39 -16.49
N THR A 500 -24.66 -32.39 -16.49
CA THR A 500 -23.61 -32.26 -15.47
C THR A 500 -24.22 -31.91 -14.11
N SER A 501 -23.91 -32.70 -13.08
CA SER A 501 -24.33 -32.41 -11.69
C SER A 501 -23.45 -31.32 -11.08
N ILE A 502 -24.09 -30.33 -10.45
CA ILE A 502 -23.41 -29.17 -9.84
C ILE A 502 -23.89 -28.92 -8.41
N ALA A 503 -23.07 -28.21 -7.64
CA ALA A 503 -23.44 -27.62 -6.35
C ALA A 503 -23.38 -26.09 -6.46
N VAL A 504 -24.47 -25.40 -6.14
CA VAL A 504 -24.61 -23.95 -6.26
C VAL A 504 -24.60 -23.32 -4.88
N LYS A 505 -23.54 -22.59 -4.54
CA LYS A 505 -23.42 -21.84 -3.29
C LYS A 505 -24.02 -20.43 -3.45
N LYS A 506 -25.14 -20.18 -2.80
CA LYS A 506 -25.82 -18.88 -2.73
C LYS A 506 -25.34 -18.13 -1.48
N LEU A 507 -24.73 -16.96 -1.66
CA LEU A 507 -24.23 -16.13 -0.57
C LEU A 507 -25.39 -15.32 0.05
N GLU A 508 -25.50 -15.31 1.39
CA GLU A 508 -26.62 -14.67 2.12
C GLU A 508 -26.19 -13.41 2.92
N ARG A 509 -24.89 -13.10 2.97
CA ARG A 509 -24.33 -11.91 3.64
C ARG A 509 -23.45 -11.16 2.66
N PHE A 510 -23.78 -9.90 2.37
CA PHE A 510 -22.91 -8.98 1.65
C PHE A 510 -22.42 -7.94 2.66
N LEU A 511 -21.13 -7.97 2.98
CA LEU A 511 -20.43 -6.81 3.54
C LEU A 511 -20.12 -5.84 2.38
N PRO A 512 -19.93 -4.55 2.66
CA PRO A 512 -19.77 -3.50 1.64
C PRO A 512 -18.54 -3.69 0.75
N HIS A 513 -17.55 -4.46 1.22
CA HIS A 513 -16.33 -4.86 0.49
C HIS A 513 -16.44 -6.21 -0.25
N GLY A 514 -17.57 -6.91 -0.16
CA GLY A 514 -17.73 -8.30 -0.61
C GLY A 514 -17.66 -8.52 -2.12
N GLU A 515 -17.84 -7.49 -2.96
CA GLU A 515 -17.69 -7.63 -4.42
C GLU A 515 -16.21 -7.84 -4.83
N ARG A 516 -15.25 -7.21 -4.14
CA ARG A 516 -13.82 -7.44 -4.36
C ARG A 516 -13.39 -8.81 -3.84
N GLU A 517 -13.93 -9.25 -2.70
CA GLU A 517 -13.68 -10.59 -2.14
C GLU A 517 -14.28 -11.69 -3.02
N PHE A 518 -15.51 -11.50 -3.55
CA PHE A 518 -16.17 -12.42 -4.47
C PHE A 518 -15.37 -12.60 -5.78
N VAL A 519 -14.91 -11.50 -6.38
CA VAL A 519 -14.08 -11.54 -7.59
C VAL A 519 -12.72 -12.20 -7.31
N THR A 520 -12.13 -11.93 -6.15
CA THR A 520 -10.85 -12.54 -5.72
C THR A 520 -11.02 -14.04 -5.46
N GLU A 521 -12.11 -14.47 -4.82
CA GLU A 521 -12.41 -15.87 -4.54
C GLU A 521 -12.74 -16.66 -5.83
N VAL A 522 -13.53 -16.09 -6.74
CA VAL A 522 -13.83 -16.68 -8.06
C VAL A 522 -12.57 -16.77 -8.93
N SER A 523 -11.70 -15.76 -8.91
CA SER A 523 -10.43 -15.76 -9.65
C SER A 523 -9.43 -16.77 -9.07
N THR A 524 -9.37 -16.90 -7.74
CA THR A 524 -8.43 -17.80 -7.06
C THR A 524 -8.87 -19.25 -7.22
N ILE A 525 -10.14 -19.58 -6.93
CA ILE A 525 -10.66 -20.96 -7.04
C ILE A 525 -10.83 -21.40 -8.50
N GLY A 526 -11.20 -20.48 -9.39
CA GLY A 526 -11.35 -20.74 -10.83
C GLY A 526 -10.03 -21.10 -11.53
N SER A 527 -8.88 -20.76 -10.94
CA SER A 527 -7.55 -21.07 -11.47
C SER A 527 -6.91 -22.33 -10.89
N MET A 528 -7.57 -22.99 -9.91
CA MET A 528 -7.04 -24.19 -9.25
C MET A 528 -7.51 -25.46 -9.96
N HIS A 529 -6.57 -26.18 -10.59
CA HIS A 529 -6.82 -27.50 -11.19
C HIS A 529 -6.02 -28.58 -10.45
N HIS A 530 -6.70 -29.39 -9.65
CA HIS A 530 -6.10 -30.54 -8.95
C HIS A 530 -7.06 -31.73 -8.97
N MET A 531 -6.53 -32.95 -9.17
CA MET A 531 -7.33 -34.18 -9.37
C MET A 531 -8.28 -34.51 -8.19
N ASN A 532 -8.00 -33.97 -7.00
CA ASN A 532 -8.76 -34.20 -5.77
C ASN A 532 -9.54 -32.96 -5.27
N LEU A 533 -9.64 -31.88 -6.06
CA LEU A 533 -10.40 -30.67 -5.71
C LEU A 533 -11.63 -30.52 -6.60
N VAL A 534 -12.72 -29.97 -6.04
CA VAL A 534 -13.93 -29.66 -6.81
C VAL A 534 -13.67 -28.40 -7.63
N THR A 535 -13.68 -28.52 -8.96
CA THR A 535 -13.46 -27.40 -9.88
C THR A 535 -14.65 -26.44 -9.89
N LEU A 536 -14.39 -25.13 -9.83
CA LEU A 536 -15.42 -24.11 -10.03
C LEU A 536 -15.82 -24.05 -11.51
N CYS A 537 -17.03 -24.50 -11.83
CA CYS A 537 -17.52 -24.55 -13.21
C CYS A 537 -18.03 -23.19 -13.73
N GLY A 538 -18.37 -22.25 -12.84
CA GLY A 538 -18.89 -20.94 -13.22
C GLY A 538 -19.46 -20.11 -12.06
N PHE A 539 -19.89 -18.89 -12.36
CA PHE A 539 -20.37 -17.91 -11.36
C PHE A 539 -21.56 -17.08 -11.87
N CYS A 540 -22.29 -16.46 -10.96
CA CYS A 540 -23.40 -15.53 -11.24
C CYS A 540 -23.25 -14.30 -10.34
N SER A 541 -23.45 -13.09 -10.89
CA SER A 541 -23.30 -11.81 -10.18
C SER A 541 -24.53 -10.89 -10.28
N GLU A 542 -25.71 -11.45 -10.56
CA GLU A 542 -26.96 -10.68 -10.72
C GLU A 542 -27.60 -10.35 -9.37
N ARG A 543 -27.90 -9.07 -9.11
CA ARG A 543 -28.55 -8.59 -7.86
C ARG A 543 -30.04 -8.91 -7.87
N THR A 544 -30.56 -9.54 -6.81
CA THR A 544 -32.01 -9.77 -6.61
C THR A 544 -32.59 -8.84 -5.54
N HIS A 545 -33.81 -8.35 -5.78
CA HIS A 545 -34.61 -7.43 -4.96
C HIS A 545 -34.59 -7.76 -3.45
N ARG A 546 -34.34 -6.74 -2.62
CA ARG A 546 -34.25 -6.82 -1.15
C ARG A 546 -35.52 -6.27 -0.51
N SER A 547 -36.31 -7.14 0.12
CA SER A 547 -37.35 -6.76 1.08
C SER A 547 -37.14 -7.57 2.36
N GLU A 548 -37.19 -6.86 3.48
CA GLU A 548 -37.37 -7.35 4.87
C GLU A 548 -36.21 -8.10 5.55
N LEU A 549 -35.50 -7.43 6.48
CA LEU A 549 -35.29 -7.96 7.84
C LEU A 549 -34.71 -6.94 8.85
N THR A 550 -35.49 -5.91 9.21
CA THR A 550 -35.28 -5.13 10.45
C THR A 550 -36.00 -5.78 11.63
N SER A 551 -35.27 -6.14 12.70
CA SER A 551 -35.67 -6.01 14.13
C SER A 551 -34.69 -6.70 15.09
N GLU A 552 -34.50 -6.04 16.23
CA GLU A 552 -33.68 -6.33 17.42
C GLU A 552 -34.11 -7.62 18.14
N ASN A 553 -33.18 -8.58 18.35
CA ASN A 553 -33.31 -9.69 19.32
C ASN A 553 -31.94 -10.40 19.52
N PRO A 554 -31.37 -10.49 20.75
CA PRO A 554 -30.09 -11.16 21.02
C PRO A 554 -30.09 -12.66 20.62
N MET A 555 -31.26 -13.28 20.54
CA MET A 555 -31.45 -14.64 19.99
C MET A 555 -31.03 -14.79 18.53
N ARG A 556 -30.82 -13.69 17.79
CA ARG A 556 -30.31 -13.73 16.41
C ARG A 556 -28.81 -14.01 16.32
N VAL A 557 -28.06 -13.85 17.42
CA VAL A 557 -26.62 -14.16 17.51
C VAL A 557 -26.41 -15.66 17.79
N ALA A 558 -27.40 -16.34 18.36
CA ALA A 558 -27.36 -17.78 18.60
C ALA A 558 -27.22 -18.55 17.28
N ASP A 559 -26.35 -19.56 17.28
CA ASP A 559 -26.19 -20.46 16.14
C ASP A 559 -27.54 -21.13 15.80
N ARG A 560 -27.98 -21.00 14.54
CA ARG A 560 -29.24 -21.57 14.04
C ARG A 560 -29.31 -23.09 14.24
N ARG A 561 -28.16 -23.78 14.37
CA ARG A 561 -28.07 -25.22 14.70
C ARG A 561 -28.65 -25.57 16.07
N LEU A 562 -28.70 -24.60 16.99
CA LEU A 562 -29.28 -24.77 18.33
C LEU A 562 -30.82 -24.78 18.29
N LYS A 563 -31.45 -24.52 17.14
CA LYS A 563 -32.90 -24.62 16.89
C LYS A 563 -33.76 -23.87 17.93
N GLY A 564 -33.27 -22.73 18.42
CA GLY A 564 -33.96 -21.94 19.44
C GLY A 564 -33.96 -22.55 20.85
N LYS A 565 -33.17 -23.60 21.09
CA LYS A 565 -32.91 -24.14 22.44
C LYS A 565 -31.76 -23.41 23.12
N VAL A 566 -31.87 -22.09 23.19
CA VAL A 566 -30.87 -21.23 23.85
C VAL A 566 -31.65 -20.36 24.83
N GLU A 567 -31.27 -20.43 26.10
CA GLU A 567 -31.76 -19.50 27.12
C GLU A 567 -31.08 -18.14 26.90
N GLU A 568 -31.87 -17.07 26.88
CA GLU A 568 -31.39 -15.71 26.62
C GLU A 568 -30.35 -15.28 27.66
N ASP A 569 -30.57 -15.63 28.93
CA ASP A 569 -29.66 -15.32 30.03
C ASP A 569 -28.32 -16.05 29.92
N GLU A 570 -28.32 -17.30 29.44
CA GLU A 570 -27.07 -18.05 29.18
C GLU A 570 -26.31 -17.46 28.00
N LEU A 571 -27.02 -17.00 26.96
CA LEU A 571 -26.44 -16.36 25.79
C LEU A 571 -25.79 -15.02 26.14
N VAL A 572 -26.49 -14.17 26.91
CA VAL A 572 -25.97 -12.88 27.39
C VAL A 572 -24.78 -13.08 28.31
N ARG A 573 -24.81 -14.09 29.18
CA ARG A 573 -23.70 -14.46 30.08
C ARG A 573 -22.48 -14.97 29.30
N ALA A 574 -22.69 -15.80 28.28
CA ALA A 574 -21.61 -16.28 27.41
C ALA A 574 -20.97 -15.13 26.62
N LEU A 575 -21.78 -14.22 26.09
CA LEU A 575 -21.30 -13.03 25.39
C LEU A 575 -20.50 -12.11 26.32
N SER A 576 -21.02 -11.81 27.51
CA SER A 576 -20.35 -10.96 28.50
C SER A 576 -19.01 -11.56 28.96
N THR A 577 -18.97 -12.89 29.14
CA THR A 577 -17.71 -13.59 29.46
C THR A 577 -16.71 -13.49 28.31
N ALA A 578 -17.18 -13.67 27.06
CA ALA A 578 -16.33 -13.54 25.88
C ALA A 578 -15.70 -12.14 25.78
N PHE A 579 -16.47 -11.08 26.06
CA PHE A 579 -15.96 -9.70 26.06
C PHE A 579 -14.89 -9.46 27.12
N TRP A 580 -14.99 -10.05 28.31
CA TRP A 580 -13.91 -10.00 29.32
C TRP A 580 -12.64 -10.75 28.88
N CYS A 581 -12.77 -11.84 28.14
CA CYS A 581 -11.63 -12.62 27.65
C CYS A 581 -10.83 -11.92 26.56
N ILE A 582 -11.45 -11.03 25.79
CA ILE A 582 -10.84 -10.35 24.64
C ILE A 582 -10.34 -8.93 24.94
N GLN A 583 -10.32 -8.52 26.22
CA GLN A 583 -9.80 -7.21 26.63
C GLN A 583 -8.33 -7.05 26.20
N GLU A 584 -7.92 -5.89 25.71
CA GLU A 584 -6.55 -5.73 25.19
C GLU A 584 -5.50 -5.92 26.28
N GLU A 585 -5.74 -5.33 27.46
CA GLU A 585 -4.82 -5.44 28.57
C GLU A 585 -4.91 -6.81 29.25
N ALA A 586 -3.79 -7.55 29.23
CA ALA A 586 -3.76 -8.93 29.72
C ALA A 586 -4.12 -9.06 31.22
N TRP A 587 -3.93 -8.00 32.01
CA TRP A 587 -4.20 -8.02 33.46
C TRP A 587 -5.67 -7.79 33.84
N VAL A 588 -6.52 -7.34 32.92
CA VAL A 588 -7.97 -7.20 33.18
C VAL A 588 -8.77 -8.41 32.68
N ARG A 589 -8.14 -9.34 31.96
CA ARG A 589 -8.77 -10.59 31.51
C ARG A 589 -8.93 -11.54 32.71
N PRO A 590 -10.10 -12.17 32.88
CA PRO A 590 -10.30 -13.17 33.92
C PRO A 590 -9.42 -14.40 33.67
N SER A 591 -8.98 -15.05 34.73
CA SER A 591 -8.30 -16.34 34.63
C SER A 591 -9.25 -17.41 34.07
N MET A 592 -8.72 -18.47 33.44
CA MET A 592 -9.56 -19.56 32.92
C MET A 592 -10.46 -20.19 34.00
N GLY A 593 -10.02 -20.22 35.26
CA GLY A 593 -10.85 -20.68 36.38
C GLY A 593 -12.02 -19.74 36.69
N GLU A 594 -11.83 -18.43 36.54
CA GLU A 594 -12.90 -17.44 36.66
C GLU A 594 -13.85 -17.48 35.46
N VAL A 595 -13.33 -17.65 34.24
CA VAL A 595 -14.13 -17.80 33.02
C VAL A 595 -15.10 -18.98 33.14
N VAL A 596 -14.64 -20.12 33.64
CA VAL A 596 -15.51 -21.28 33.89
C VAL A 596 -16.59 -20.94 34.91
N ARG A 597 -16.24 -20.27 36.01
CA ARG A 597 -17.21 -19.85 37.03
C ARG A 597 -18.22 -18.80 36.53
N MET A 598 -17.80 -17.92 35.61
CA MET A 598 -18.65 -16.94 34.95
C MET A 598 -19.66 -17.63 34.02
N LEU A 599 -19.23 -18.65 33.26
CA LEU A 599 -20.09 -19.43 32.36
C LEU A 599 -21.04 -20.38 33.12
N GLU A 600 -20.58 -20.98 34.22
CA GLU A 600 -21.38 -21.88 35.07
C GLU A 600 -22.46 -21.18 35.89
N GLY A 601 -22.48 -19.84 35.91
CA GLY A 601 -23.43 -19.07 36.70
C GLY A 601 -23.02 -18.83 38.15
N SER A 602 -21.82 -19.27 38.54
CA SER A 602 -21.32 -19.29 39.91
C SER A 602 -20.82 -17.92 40.42
N VAL A 603 -20.70 -16.93 39.54
CA VAL A 603 -20.25 -15.56 39.81
C VAL A 603 -21.03 -14.60 38.91
N ASP A 604 -21.45 -13.45 39.45
CA ASP A 604 -22.09 -12.38 38.68
C ASP A 604 -21.05 -11.64 37.82
N ILE A 605 -21.39 -11.42 36.54
CA ILE A 605 -20.51 -10.79 35.56
C ILE A 605 -20.81 -9.30 35.51
N ASN A 606 -19.89 -8.47 35.98
CA ASN A 606 -19.96 -7.02 35.76
C ASN A 606 -19.80 -6.71 34.26
N THR A 607 -20.36 -5.60 33.80
CA THR A 607 -20.26 -5.21 32.39
C THR A 607 -18.79 -4.95 31.99
N PRO A 608 -18.24 -5.64 30.98
CA PRO A 608 -16.87 -5.44 30.53
C PRO A 608 -16.68 -4.07 29.89
N PRO A 609 -15.50 -3.43 30.04
CA PRO A 609 -15.12 -2.30 29.20
C PRO A 609 -15.07 -2.74 27.73
N MET A 610 -15.36 -1.85 26.79
CA MET A 610 -15.40 -2.22 25.37
C MET A 610 -13.96 -2.47 24.84
N PRO A 611 -13.66 -3.64 24.28
CA PRO A 611 -12.34 -3.91 23.70
C PRO A 611 -12.05 -2.95 22.53
N GLN A 612 -10.85 -2.38 22.45
CA GLN A 612 -10.48 -1.40 21.42
C GLN A 612 -10.59 -1.98 20.00
N THR A 613 -10.24 -3.24 19.79
CA THR A 613 -10.56 -4.03 18.58
C THR A 613 -12.04 -4.07 18.17
N VAL A 614 -12.98 -3.98 19.13
CA VAL A 614 -14.42 -3.87 18.84
C VAL A 614 -14.82 -2.42 18.58
N VAL A 615 -14.14 -1.45 19.19
CA VAL A 615 -14.28 -0.01 18.86
C VAL A 615 -13.84 0.24 17.41
N GLU A 616 -12.72 -0.35 16.98
CA GLU A 616 -12.22 -0.30 15.60
C GLU A 616 -13.21 -0.93 14.61
N LEU A 617 -13.89 -2.03 14.99
CA LEU A 617 -14.96 -2.64 14.19
C LEU A 617 -16.29 -1.83 14.17
N VAL A 618 -16.53 -1.01 15.20
CA VAL A 618 -17.68 -0.08 15.27
C VAL A 618 -17.42 1.18 14.44
N GLU A 619 -16.16 1.63 14.35
CA GLU A 619 -15.72 2.73 13.50
C GLU A 619 -15.78 2.41 11.99
N GLU A 620 -16.00 1.14 11.61
CA GLU A 620 -16.21 0.67 10.23
C GLU A 620 -17.69 0.33 9.88
N GLY A 621 -18.67 0.73 10.70
CA GLY A 621 -20.09 0.76 10.31
C GLY A 621 -21.02 -0.31 10.90
N ALA A 622 -20.83 -0.71 12.17
CA ALA A 622 -21.67 -1.73 12.84
C ALA A 622 -22.49 -1.20 14.04
N ASP A 623 -23.23 -0.11 13.87
CA ASP A 623 -24.01 0.58 14.92
C ASP A 623 -25.14 -0.27 15.57
N SER A 624 -25.54 -1.38 14.95
CA SER A 624 -26.60 -2.26 15.46
C SER A 624 -26.21 -3.09 16.68
N VAL A 625 -24.91 -3.33 16.92
CA VAL A 625 -24.40 -4.02 18.12
C VAL A 625 -24.35 -3.06 19.32
N TYR A 626 -24.01 -1.80 19.06
CA TYR A 626 -24.00 -0.70 20.04
C TYR A 626 -25.38 -0.48 20.69
N MET A 627 -26.46 -0.52 19.92
CA MET A 627 -27.83 -0.31 20.43
C MET A 627 -28.38 -1.52 21.21
N ALA A 628 -27.92 -2.74 20.92
CA ALA A 628 -28.39 -3.95 21.60
C ALA A 628 -27.95 -4.04 23.08
N MET A 629 -26.83 -3.41 23.45
CA MET A 629 -26.34 -3.37 24.84
C MET A 629 -26.79 -2.13 25.65
N LYS A 630 -27.26 -1.05 24.99
CA LYS A 630 -27.53 0.23 25.67
C LYS A 630 -28.83 0.23 26.51
N ARG A 631 -29.68 -0.81 26.43
CA ARG A 631 -30.98 -0.83 27.13
C ARG A 631 -30.94 -1.23 28.61
N GLU A 632 -29.81 -1.68 29.16
CA GLU A 632 -29.72 -1.87 30.63
C GLU A 632 -29.37 -0.58 31.40
N TYR A 633 -28.87 0.46 30.75
CA TYR A 633 -28.43 1.68 31.44
C TYR A 633 -29.58 2.61 31.90
N SER A 634 -30.84 2.33 31.56
CA SER A 634 -31.97 3.20 31.92
C SER A 634 -32.88 2.65 33.02
N TYR A 635 -32.53 1.53 33.68
CA TYR A 635 -33.37 0.97 34.75
C TYR A 635 -32.60 0.41 35.95
N THR A 636 -31.47 1.00 36.37
CA THR A 636 -30.93 0.81 37.73
C THR A 636 -29.98 1.95 38.14
N VAL A 637 -30.50 3.17 38.21
CA VAL A 637 -29.95 4.17 39.14
C VAL A 637 -30.49 3.84 40.53
N ASN A 638 -29.71 3.07 41.29
CA ASN A 638 -29.58 3.17 42.77
C ASN A 638 -28.83 1.95 43.31
N SER A 639 -27.51 2.05 43.50
CA SER A 639 -26.91 1.73 44.80
C SER A 639 -25.40 2.05 44.86
N SER A 640 -25.07 2.85 45.86
CA SER A 640 -23.80 3.15 46.55
C SER A 640 -22.44 2.54 46.12
N TYR A 641 -21.47 3.44 46.03
CA TYR A 641 -20.01 3.28 46.11
C TYR A 641 -19.47 2.30 47.17
N VAL A 642 -18.40 1.57 46.84
CA VAL A 642 -17.31 1.19 47.76
C VAL A 642 -15.96 1.21 47.03
N LEU A 643 -15.05 2.07 47.49
CA LEU A 643 -13.61 2.04 47.19
C LEU A 643 -12.94 0.91 47.96
N TYR A 644 -12.07 0.12 47.32
CA TYR A 644 -10.98 -0.55 48.02
C TYR A 644 -9.66 -0.42 47.26
N SER A 645 -8.70 0.21 47.94
CA SER A 645 -7.28 0.19 47.62
C SER A 645 -6.65 -1.12 48.10
N GLN A 646 -5.60 -1.57 47.39
CA GLN A 646 -4.39 -2.33 47.80
C GLN A 646 -4.11 -3.45 46.78
N ARG A 647 -2.90 -3.95 46.54
CA ARG A 647 -1.48 -3.57 46.73
C ARG A 647 -0.72 -4.70 45.99
N SER A 648 0.48 -4.40 45.47
CA SER A 648 1.41 -5.35 44.83
C SER A 648 1.55 -6.69 45.58
N SER A 649 1.48 -7.80 44.85
CA SER A 649 2.35 -8.97 45.08
C SER A 649 2.39 -9.90 43.85
N SER A 650 3.59 -10.07 43.31
CA SER A 650 4.00 -11.13 42.39
C SER A 650 3.78 -12.53 42.98
N LEU A 651 3.25 -13.47 42.19
CA LEU A 651 3.50 -14.91 42.35
C LEU A 651 3.20 -15.58 41.00
N ALA A 652 4.25 -16.13 40.38
CA ALA A 652 4.14 -17.00 39.21
C ALA A 652 3.69 -18.40 39.66
N THR A 653 2.80 -19.03 38.89
CA THR A 653 2.42 -20.43 39.09
C THR A 653 2.50 -21.16 37.76
N CYS A 654 3.47 -22.05 37.62
CA CYS A 654 3.50 -23.09 36.60
C CYS A 654 2.50 -24.18 36.94
N SER A 655 1.67 -24.60 35.99
CA SER A 655 0.88 -25.82 36.09
C SER A 655 1.06 -26.68 34.84
N THR A 656 1.67 -27.83 35.07
CA THR A 656 1.88 -28.97 34.16
C THR A 656 0.66 -29.89 34.15
N SER A 657 0.26 -30.41 32.98
CA SER A 657 -0.44 -31.70 32.82
C SER A 657 -0.64 -31.97 31.31
N SER A 658 0.20 -32.78 30.68
CA SER A 658 0.16 -34.26 30.55
C SER A 658 -0.79 -34.74 29.45
N MET A 659 -0.21 -35.05 28.28
CA MET A 659 -0.82 -35.87 27.24
C MET A 659 -1.16 -37.26 27.77
N SER A 660 -2.28 -37.82 27.32
CA SER A 660 -2.50 -39.27 27.27
C SER A 660 -3.29 -39.61 25.99
N PRO A 661 -3.01 -40.77 25.35
CA PRO A 661 -3.30 -40.98 23.93
C PRO A 661 -4.62 -41.72 23.70
N ARG A 662 -5.29 -41.39 22.59
CA ARG A 662 -5.91 -42.35 21.66
C ARG A 662 -6.22 -41.68 20.33
#